data_AF-A0A916R5H8-F1
#
_entry.id   AF-A0A916R5H8-F1
#
_cell.length_a   1.000
_cell.length_b   1.000
_cell.length_c   1.000
_cell.angle_alpha   90.00
_cell.angle_beta   90.00
_cell.angle_gamma   90.00
#
_symmetry.space_group_name_H-M   'P 1'
#
loop_
_entity.id
_entity.type
_entity.pdbx_description
1 polymer ?
#
loop_
_entity_poly.entity_id
_entity_poly.type
_entity_poly.pdbx_seq_one_letter_code
_entity_poly.pdbx_strand_id
1 'polypeptide(L)'
;MVRYLLPSILSVFVLGSPTEAATLESWQFQANQNRLSFTTEGGVQPKAQLITNPTRLVIDLPGTTLGGIRTSQVVGGAIKAVRVGQFNSQTARIVVELNNGYTLDPKQVQFRGISPSEWTVQIPTPQKIVSTSDTNLTPQSPSAPPQSPQSPPPLPQSPQSPLPLPQNSQSPPAPPQRPSLVPRRVERPSNQNILRPRNPAPVNQVATTGTPTLVEDVQVKQEGLVLQTSGKLPEIELKQSVDRTWMTIDILNATLTAKDVKANQRFNESGLTITQLTQLSTKPAVVRLTVSLPDTKTQWQARAYAGGVAIWPQGETPPTINQATGFAVVKSVELKNGTDLVITGDKPLNYTSGWDSEEDAYGITIYNAKVDDRLKLPGRRVGSPLLWAKIRQEDPETVTILVKPATNIKIAQVTQLTPQQLSLPMGWGNIGTTPPGWRPDPRDQSSSSRPPLFPRGNSSLPQNSSPQNRLPQNSSGNLRPRRWPFPWPRRNDRPSSTNNRNRRFPLPNRLPQRDERLMIVIDPGHGGPTDLGGVGFGLREKDIVLPMSLEIAQILEQNNIQVVMTRKTDRDLDLPPRAELANRVGADLFVSIHANAISASRPDVNGLETFYYQSGQALAQYIQNSMLESFPTMNNRGVKRARFYVLRKTKMPAVLVEVGFVTGNYDSRILADPVQRSRMAQAVARGILRYVQAYSR
;
A
#
# COMPACT_ATOMS: atom_id res chain seq x y z
N MET A 1 -25.22 49.70 -4.08
CA MET A 1 -25.01 48.98 -2.79
C MET A 1 -26.21 48.03 -2.65
N VAL A 2 -26.06 46.72 -2.41
CA VAL A 2 -25.52 46.05 -1.20
C VAL A 2 -26.39 46.47 0.00
N ARG A 3 -27.15 45.59 0.69
CA ARG A 3 -26.96 44.13 0.94
C ARG A 3 -28.32 43.41 1.06
N TYR A 4 -28.39 42.12 0.71
CA TYR A 4 -29.46 41.21 1.17
C TYR A 4 -29.10 40.60 2.53
N LEU A 5 -30.12 40.23 3.31
CA LEU A 5 -30.01 39.34 4.47
C LEU A 5 -31.16 38.31 4.42
N LEU A 6 -30.81 37.03 4.54
CA LEU A 6 -31.71 35.92 4.85
C LEU A 6 -31.03 35.04 5.91
N PRO A 7 -31.79 34.43 6.83
CA PRO A 7 -31.23 33.76 8.01
C PRO A 7 -30.59 32.40 7.71
N SER A 8 -29.68 32.02 8.60
CA SER A 8 -28.87 30.81 8.61
C SER A 8 -29.66 29.51 8.41
N ILE A 9 -29.16 28.63 7.53
CA ILE A 9 -29.59 27.22 7.47
C ILE A 9 -28.83 26.42 8.52
N LEU A 10 -29.54 25.53 9.23
CA LEU A 10 -29.00 24.66 10.25
C LEU A 10 -28.16 23.52 9.62
N SER A 11 -26.83 23.62 9.67
CA SER A 11 -25.94 22.55 9.18
C SER A 11 -25.88 21.38 10.16
N VAL A 12 -26.62 20.30 9.87
CA VAL A 12 -26.44 19.02 10.55
C VAL A 12 -25.09 18.42 10.15
N PHE A 13 -24.11 18.48 11.04
CA PHE A 13 -22.85 17.76 10.89
C PHE A 13 -23.09 16.26 11.09
N VAL A 14 -23.07 15.50 10.00
CA VAL A 14 -22.82 14.05 10.08
C VAL A 14 -21.35 13.88 10.47
N LEU A 15 -21.12 13.70 11.78
CA LEU A 15 -19.83 13.31 12.33
C LEU A 15 -19.53 11.87 11.91
N GLY A 16 -18.97 11.70 10.71
CA GLY A 16 -18.24 10.48 10.39
C GLY A 16 -17.09 10.34 11.39
N SER A 17 -17.03 9.20 12.09
CA SER A 17 -15.94 8.88 13.00
C SER A 17 -14.60 9.07 12.28
N PRO A 18 -13.58 9.69 12.91
CA PRO A 18 -12.29 9.83 12.27
C PRO A 18 -11.70 8.45 12.01
N THR A 19 -11.52 8.10 10.74
CA THR A 19 -10.46 7.18 10.35
C THR A 19 -9.15 7.73 10.89
N GLU A 20 -8.33 6.86 11.51
CA GLU A 20 -7.01 7.27 12.00
C GLU A 20 -6.22 7.94 10.87
N ALA A 21 -5.53 9.04 11.17
CA ALA A 21 -4.85 9.83 10.15
C ALA A 21 -3.71 9.01 9.55
N ALA A 22 -3.86 8.60 8.29
CA ALA A 22 -2.92 7.70 7.62
C ALA A 22 -1.56 8.36 7.48
N THR A 23 -0.48 7.72 7.92
CA THR A 23 0.86 8.28 7.67
C THR A 23 1.29 8.02 6.23
N LEU A 24 1.95 8.99 5.59
CA LEU A 24 2.65 8.83 4.32
C LEU A 24 3.98 8.10 4.55
N GLU A 25 4.00 6.80 4.23
CA GLU A 25 5.10 5.86 4.49
C GLU A 25 6.23 5.97 3.46
N SER A 26 5.90 6.18 2.19
CA SER A 26 6.89 6.17 1.11
C SER A 26 6.47 7.04 -0.07
N TRP A 27 7.46 7.50 -0.85
CA TRP A 27 7.25 7.98 -2.22
C TRP A 27 8.56 7.92 -3.02
N GLN A 28 8.43 7.93 -4.36
CA GLN A 28 9.55 7.98 -5.30
C GLN A 28 9.12 8.71 -6.58
N PHE A 29 10.00 9.52 -7.17
CA PHE A 29 9.78 10.06 -8.51
C PHE A 29 10.73 9.45 -9.56
N GLN A 30 10.15 8.86 -10.61
CA GLN A 30 10.84 8.21 -11.73
C GLN A 30 10.91 9.19 -12.91
N ALA A 31 11.99 9.95 -12.97
CA ALA A 31 12.16 11.07 -13.91
C ALA A 31 12.08 10.67 -15.40
N ASN A 32 12.59 9.49 -15.74
CA ASN A 32 12.52 8.92 -17.10
C ASN A 32 11.09 8.52 -17.53
N GLN A 33 10.16 8.40 -16.58
CA GLN A 33 8.76 8.05 -16.84
C GLN A 33 7.78 9.18 -16.48
N ASN A 34 8.27 10.33 -15.97
CA ASN A 34 7.45 11.37 -15.33
C ASN A 34 6.43 10.80 -14.30
N ARG A 35 6.83 9.78 -13.54
CA ARG A 35 5.93 9.01 -12.67
C ARG A 35 6.27 9.21 -11.20
N LEU A 36 5.31 9.68 -10.43
CA LEU A 36 5.35 9.66 -8.97
C LEU A 36 4.68 8.37 -8.48
N SER A 37 5.24 7.72 -7.48
CA SER A 37 4.59 6.64 -6.71
C SER A 37 4.62 7.02 -5.23
N PHE A 38 3.60 6.65 -4.45
CA PHE A 38 3.58 6.84 -2.99
C PHE A 38 2.71 5.82 -2.25
N THR A 39 2.98 5.62 -0.96
CA THR A 39 2.31 4.63 -0.09
C THR A 39 1.94 5.26 1.25
N THR A 40 0.78 4.86 1.79
CA THR A 40 0.23 5.34 3.06
C THR A 40 -0.22 4.16 3.94
N GLU A 41 -0.28 4.36 5.26
CA GLU A 41 -0.75 3.35 6.23
C GLU A 41 -2.25 3.02 6.11
N GLY A 42 -3.03 3.90 5.48
CA GLY A 42 -4.49 3.80 5.36
C GLY A 42 -5.01 4.45 4.07
N GLY A 43 -6.30 4.28 3.80
CA GLY A 43 -6.91 4.75 2.55
C GLY A 43 -6.85 6.26 2.38
N VAL A 44 -6.36 6.73 1.23
CA VAL A 44 -6.24 8.15 0.88
C VAL A 44 -6.77 8.42 -0.53
N GLN A 45 -7.49 9.54 -0.71
CA GLN A 45 -7.92 10.00 -2.03
C GLN A 45 -7.15 11.27 -2.43
N PRO A 46 -6.09 11.17 -3.26
CA PRO A 46 -5.27 12.31 -3.62
C PRO A 46 -6.02 13.33 -4.50
N LYS A 47 -5.66 14.61 -4.36
CA LYS A 47 -6.26 15.73 -5.11
C LYS A 47 -5.20 16.57 -5.78
N ALA A 48 -5.16 16.58 -7.12
CA ALA A 48 -4.30 17.47 -7.90
C ALA A 48 -4.88 18.88 -8.04
N GLN A 49 -4.00 19.88 -7.97
CA GLN A 49 -4.25 21.24 -8.43
C GLN A 49 -2.97 21.85 -9.01
N LEU A 50 -3.10 22.69 -10.03
CA LEU A 50 -1.97 23.47 -10.57
C LEU A 50 -1.97 24.86 -9.93
N ILE A 51 -0.88 25.21 -9.25
CA ILE A 51 -0.63 26.58 -8.78
C ILE A 51 0.32 27.24 -9.78
N THR A 52 -0.01 28.43 -10.27
CA THR A 52 0.86 29.24 -11.14
C THR A 52 1.77 30.16 -10.31
N ASN A 53 2.84 30.68 -10.92
CA ASN A 53 3.74 31.69 -10.37
C ASN A 53 4.42 31.36 -9.01
N PRO A 54 5.51 30.56 -9.00
CA PRO A 54 5.99 29.67 -10.07
C PRO A 54 5.15 28.40 -10.19
N THR A 55 5.09 27.86 -11.41
CA THR A 55 4.22 26.73 -11.75
C THR A 55 4.56 25.46 -10.95
N ARG A 56 3.59 24.94 -10.23
CA ARG A 56 3.70 23.77 -9.35
C ARG A 56 2.45 22.90 -9.49
N LEU A 57 2.64 21.62 -9.76
CA LEU A 57 1.59 20.63 -9.56
C LEU A 57 1.61 20.21 -8.09
N VAL A 58 0.53 20.52 -7.39
CA VAL A 58 0.31 20.19 -5.99
C VAL A 58 -0.62 19.00 -5.92
N ILE A 59 -0.26 18.00 -5.11
CA ILE A 59 -1.04 16.80 -4.85
C ILE A 59 -1.27 16.75 -3.35
N ASP A 60 -2.50 17.06 -2.95
CA ASP A 60 -2.95 17.03 -1.56
C ASP A 60 -3.42 15.63 -1.16
N LEU A 61 -3.06 15.21 0.05
CA LEU A 61 -3.42 13.94 0.67
C LEU A 61 -4.25 14.23 1.94
N PRO A 62 -5.59 14.31 1.83
CA PRO A 62 -6.46 14.67 2.95
C PRO A 62 -6.63 13.50 3.92
N GLY A 63 -6.62 13.78 5.23
CA GLY A 63 -6.60 12.75 6.26
C GLY A 63 -5.21 12.13 6.49
N THR A 64 -4.15 12.75 5.96
CA THR A 64 -2.81 12.16 5.93
C THR A 64 -1.78 12.98 6.72
N THR A 65 -0.94 12.30 7.50
CA THR A 65 0.21 12.84 8.24
C THR A 65 1.53 12.50 7.53
N LEU A 66 2.56 13.31 7.76
CA LEU A 66 3.89 13.11 7.17
C LEU A 66 4.70 12.13 8.02
N GLY A 67 5.10 10.99 7.44
CA GLY A 67 5.98 10.03 8.09
C GLY A 67 7.43 10.52 8.22
N GLY A 68 8.29 9.65 8.77
CA GLY A 68 9.75 9.87 8.86
C GLY A 68 10.48 9.72 7.52
N ILE A 69 9.92 10.30 6.45
CA ILE A 69 10.27 10.04 5.06
C ILE A 69 11.20 11.10 4.48
N ARG A 70 11.78 10.82 3.31
CA ARG A 70 12.51 11.83 2.52
C ARG A 70 11.56 12.96 2.13
N THR A 71 11.91 14.21 2.37
CA THR A 71 11.05 15.38 2.10
C THR A 71 11.33 16.04 0.73
N SER A 72 12.34 15.59 -0.01
CA SER A 72 12.70 16.16 -1.31
C SER A 72 13.49 15.19 -2.19
N GLN A 73 13.29 15.30 -3.51
CA GLN A 73 14.08 14.68 -4.58
C GLN A 73 14.33 15.74 -5.66
N VAL A 74 15.59 16.06 -5.95
CA VAL A 74 15.96 16.89 -7.10
C VAL A 74 15.81 16.06 -8.38
N VAL A 75 15.32 16.67 -9.46
CA VAL A 75 14.99 15.97 -10.72
C VAL A 75 15.83 16.51 -11.88
N GLY A 76 15.68 17.80 -12.21
CA GLY A 76 16.34 18.44 -13.34
C GLY A 76 15.57 18.34 -14.67
N GLY A 77 15.90 19.23 -15.61
CA GLY A 77 15.15 19.38 -16.86
C GLY A 77 13.91 20.27 -16.68
N ALA A 78 12.75 19.81 -17.15
CA ALA A 78 11.49 20.57 -17.05
C ALA A 78 10.88 20.55 -15.63
N ILE A 79 11.02 19.42 -14.93
CA ILE A 79 10.70 19.28 -13.50
C ILE A 79 11.97 19.59 -12.71
N LYS A 80 11.89 20.58 -11.83
CA LYS A 80 13.01 21.03 -10.99
C LYS A 80 13.27 20.04 -9.85
N ALA A 81 12.23 19.76 -9.08
CA ALA A 81 12.26 18.89 -7.90
C ALA A 81 10.85 18.37 -7.59
N VAL A 82 10.77 17.30 -6.80
CA VAL A 82 9.56 16.91 -6.07
C VAL A 82 9.84 17.08 -4.58
N ARG A 83 8.94 17.75 -3.86
CA ARG A 83 8.99 17.91 -2.40
C ARG A 83 7.77 17.29 -1.73
N VAL A 84 7.90 16.95 -0.47
CA VAL A 84 6.81 16.44 0.37
C VAL A 84 6.89 17.07 1.75
N GLY A 85 5.74 17.51 2.29
CA GLY A 85 5.65 18.10 3.62
C GLY A 85 4.24 18.09 4.17
N GLN A 86 4.09 18.39 5.47
CA GLN A 86 2.79 18.62 6.10
C GLN A 86 2.29 20.02 5.67
N PHE A 87 1.09 20.10 5.07
CA PHE A 87 0.48 21.38 4.69
C PHE A 87 -0.38 21.96 5.81
N ASN A 88 -1.12 21.10 6.52
CA ASN A 88 -1.82 21.39 7.77
C ASN A 88 -1.94 20.08 8.58
N SER A 89 -2.46 20.14 9.81
CA SER A 89 -2.59 18.98 10.72
C SER A 89 -3.40 17.79 10.19
N GLN A 90 -4.15 17.94 9.08
CA GLN A 90 -4.95 16.90 8.43
C GLN A 90 -4.60 16.70 6.94
N THR A 91 -3.49 17.26 6.44
CA THR A 91 -3.13 17.14 5.02
C THR A 91 -1.62 17.11 4.82
N ALA A 92 -1.11 15.98 4.34
CA ALA A 92 0.21 15.89 3.72
C ALA A 92 0.13 16.35 2.26
N ARG A 93 1.21 16.92 1.73
CA ARG A 93 1.24 17.54 0.41
C ARG A 93 2.51 17.17 -0.34
N ILE A 94 2.35 16.63 -1.55
CA ILE A 94 3.42 16.43 -2.52
C ILE A 94 3.39 17.61 -3.50
N VAL A 95 4.55 18.21 -3.79
CA VAL A 95 4.70 19.36 -4.70
C VAL A 95 5.73 19.04 -5.76
N VAL A 96 5.29 19.01 -7.02
CA VAL A 96 6.15 18.86 -8.19
C VAL A 96 6.46 20.26 -8.72
N GLU A 97 7.68 20.73 -8.47
CA GLU A 97 8.17 22.03 -8.89
C GLU A 97 8.58 21.98 -10.37
N LEU A 98 8.00 22.83 -11.22
CA LEU A 98 8.50 23.04 -12.58
C LEU A 98 9.58 24.12 -12.60
N ASN A 99 10.45 24.07 -13.60
CA ASN A 99 11.36 25.18 -13.89
C ASN A 99 10.60 26.33 -14.60
N ASN A 100 11.13 27.55 -14.47
CA ASN A 100 10.53 28.75 -15.07
C ASN A 100 10.34 28.56 -16.59
N GLY A 101 9.20 29.03 -17.10
CA GLY A 101 8.83 28.85 -18.51
C GLY A 101 8.25 27.48 -18.86
N TYR A 102 7.97 26.60 -17.88
CA TYR A 102 7.22 25.36 -18.09
C TYR A 102 5.85 25.37 -17.39
N THR A 103 4.91 24.63 -17.98
CA THR A 103 3.57 24.36 -17.45
C THR A 103 3.15 22.91 -17.76
N LEU A 104 2.05 22.46 -17.17
CA LEU A 104 1.40 21.20 -17.52
C LEU A 104 -0.12 21.34 -17.35
N ASP A 105 -0.90 20.57 -18.09
CA ASP A 105 -2.35 20.48 -17.90
C ASP A 105 -2.66 19.55 -16.71
N PRO A 106 -3.24 20.03 -15.60
CA PRO A 106 -3.60 19.18 -14.47
C PRO A 106 -4.66 18.13 -14.83
N LYS A 107 -5.44 18.31 -15.90
CA LYS A 107 -6.40 17.29 -16.39
C LYS A 107 -5.73 16.10 -17.06
N GLN A 108 -4.46 16.24 -17.47
CA GLN A 108 -3.66 15.16 -18.07
C GLN A 108 -2.82 14.42 -17.03
N VAL A 109 -2.89 14.81 -15.75
CA VAL A 109 -2.28 14.07 -14.62
C VAL A 109 -3.16 12.87 -14.30
N GLN A 110 -2.69 11.66 -14.62
CA GLN A 110 -3.46 10.44 -14.43
C GLN A 110 -3.11 9.80 -13.08
N PHE A 111 -4.09 9.72 -12.20
CA PHE A 111 -4.00 8.98 -10.93
C PHE A 111 -4.43 7.53 -11.13
N ARG A 112 -3.64 6.61 -10.59
CA ARG A 112 -3.95 5.18 -10.53
C ARG A 112 -3.62 4.68 -9.13
N GLY A 113 -4.66 4.41 -8.33
CA GLY A 113 -4.53 3.58 -7.14
C GLY A 113 -4.08 2.17 -7.55
N ILE A 114 -3.10 1.63 -6.83
CA ILE A 114 -2.75 0.21 -6.82
C ILE A 114 -3.54 -0.48 -5.70
N SER A 115 -3.70 0.21 -4.57
CA SER A 115 -4.63 -0.09 -3.48
C SER A 115 -5.31 1.21 -3.01
N PRO A 116 -6.16 1.21 -1.97
CA PRO A 116 -6.63 2.45 -1.34
C PRO A 116 -5.51 3.33 -0.78
N SER A 117 -4.34 2.74 -0.45
CA SER A 117 -3.24 3.43 0.21
C SER A 117 -1.94 3.51 -0.61
N GLU A 118 -1.80 2.70 -1.68
CA GLU A 118 -0.70 2.79 -2.65
C GLU A 118 -1.18 3.42 -3.95
N TRP A 119 -0.47 4.45 -4.42
CA TRP A 119 -0.84 5.25 -5.59
C TRP A 119 0.33 5.47 -6.54
N THR A 120 0.02 5.49 -7.83
CA THR A 120 0.87 6.02 -8.89
C THR A 120 0.22 7.21 -9.57
N VAL A 121 1.02 8.22 -9.90
CA VAL A 121 0.59 9.44 -10.57
C VAL A 121 1.47 9.64 -11.79
N GLN A 122 0.88 9.44 -12.97
CA GLN A 122 1.52 9.69 -14.23
C GLN A 122 1.37 11.18 -14.57
N ILE A 123 2.48 11.91 -14.50
CA ILE A 123 2.53 13.33 -14.84
C ILE A 123 2.74 13.44 -16.36
N PRO A 124 2.01 14.31 -17.06
CA PRO A 124 2.26 14.58 -18.48
C PRO A 124 3.60 15.32 -18.65
N THR A 125 4.26 15.14 -19.80
CA THR A 125 5.50 15.85 -20.12
C THR A 125 5.27 17.36 -20.10
N PRO A 126 5.96 18.15 -19.23
CA PRO A 126 5.69 19.57 -19.12
C PRO A 126 6.02 20.31 -20.40
N GLN A 127 5.08 21.16 -20.82
CA GLN A 127 5.16 21.98 -22.03
C GLN A 127 5.85 23.30 -21.71
N LYS A 128 6.59 23.86 -22.68
CA LYS A 128 7.09 25.24 -22.54
C LYS A 128 5.92 26.22 -22.70
N ILE A 129 5.86 27.21 -21.83
CA ILE A 129 4.96 28.36 -21.96
C ILE A 129 5.46 29.17 -23.14
N VAL A 130 4.75 29.12 -24.27
CA VAL A 130 5.01 29.98 -25.42
C VAL A 130 4.30 31.29 -25.20
N SER A 131 5.05 32.37 -24.96
CA SER A 131 4.50 33.72 -24.88
C SER A 131 3.98 34.15 -26.26
N THR A 132 2.67 34.07 -26.48
CA THR A 132 2.00 34.69 -27.62
C THR A 132 1.87 36.19 -27.36
N SER A 133 3.00 36.88 -27.49
CA SER A 133 3.12 38.33 -27.38
C SER A 133 3.63 38.90 -28.71
N ASP A 134 2.74 38.93 -29.71
CA ASP A 134 2.90 39.71 -30.93
C ASP A 134 1.51 40.04 -31.50
N THR A 135 0.99 41.20 -31.13
CA THR A 135 -0.12 41.85 -31.85
C THR A 135 0.08 43.35 -31.68
N ASN A 136 0.52 44.02 -32.75
CA ASN A 136 0.86 45.44 -32.73
C ASN A 136 -0.35 46.31 -32.41
N LEU A 137 -0.28 47.09 -31.33
CA LEU A 137 -0.96 48.38 -31.20
C LEU A 137 0.00 49.39 -30.58
N THR A 138 0.06 50.58 -31.18
CA THR A 138 1.00 51.66 -30.84
C THR A 138 0.54 52.50 -29.64
N PRO A 139 1.46 53.05 -28.84
CA PRO A 139 1.11 53.82 -27.63
C PRO A 139 0.96 55.33 -27.88
N GLN A 140 -0.13 55.92 -27.38
CA GLN A 140 -0.21 57.35 -27.05
C GLN A 140 -0.97 57.57 -25.73
N SER A 141 -0.59 58.63 -25.01
CA SER A 141 -1.15 59.10 -23.71
C SER A 141 -2.26 60.16 -23.95
N PRO A 142 -2.96 60.76 -22.95
CA PRO A 142 -2.71 60.76 -21.50
C PRO A 142 -3.97 60.67 -20.58
N SER A 143 -3.76 61.02 -19.30
CA SER A 143 -4.71 61.29 -18.19
C SER A 143 -5.75 62.40 -18.49
N ALA A 144 -6.79 62.70 -17.69
CA ALA A 144 -6.88 62.69 -16.20
C ALA A 144 -8.36 62.68 -15.65
N PRO A 145 -8.58 62.54 -14.32
CA PRO A 145 -9.91 62.48 -13.70
C PRO A 145 -10.35 63.73 -12.90
N PRO A 146 -11.67 63.97 -12.74
CA PRO A 146 -12.26 64.86 -11.72
C PRO A 146 -13.09 64.06 -10.67
N GLN A 147 -13.41 64.57 -9.46
CA GLN A 147 -12.81 65.59 -8.60
C GLN A 147 -13.33 65.35 -7.15
N SER A 148 -12.66 65.89 -6.13
CA SER A 148 -13.02 65.71 -4.70
C SER A 148 -13.43 67.01 -4.01
N PRO A 149 -14.24 66.90 -2.94
CA PRO A 149 -13.99 67.60 -1.67
C PRO A 149 -13.97 66.61 -0.48
N GLN A 150 -13.45 66.90 0.71
CA GLN A 150 -12.81 68.09 1.27
C GLN A 150 -11.94 67.70 2.49
N SER A 151 -11.06 68.60 2.98
CA SER A 151 -10.23 68.39 4.18
C SER A 151 -10.16 69.65 5.05
N PRO A 152 -9.88 69.52 6.36
CA PRO A 152 -9.13 70.52 7.13
C PRO A 152 -7.77 69.97 7.66
N PRO A 153 -6.80 70.82 8.08
CA PRO A 153 -5.38 70.41 8.14
C PRO A 153 -4.72 70.63 9.56
N PRO A 154 -3.44 71.03 9.76
CA PRO A 154 -2.44 70.20 10.48
C PRO A 154 -1.70 70.93 11.64
N LEU A 155 -0.51 70.46 12.09
CA LEU A 155 0.67 71.15 12.73
C LEU A 155 1.72 70.06 13.20
N PRO A 156 2.96 70.32 13.73
CA PRO A 156 4.15 70.64 12.91
C PRO A 156 5.54 69.96 13.27
N GLN A 157 6.41 69.82 12.24
CA GLN A 157 7.88 70.04 12.16
C GLN A 157 8.99 69.29 13.00
N SER A 158 9.85 68.52 12.28
CA SER A 158 11.34 68.66 12.10
C SER A 158 12.34 68.48 13.30
N PRO A 159 13.71 68.42 13.13
CA PRO A 159 14.59 68.53 11.93
C PRO A 159 15.85 67.59 11.79
N GLN A 160 16.61 67.76 10.68
CA GLN A 160 18.10 67.65 10.47
C GLN A 160 18.85 66.35 10.03
N SER A 161 20.00 66.57 9.34
CA SER A 161 20.93 65.65 8.60
C SER A 161 22.41 66.18 8.71
N PRO A 162 23.52 65.58 8.15
CA PRO A 162 23.81 65.51 6.68
C PRO A 162 24.77 64.35 6.17
N LEU A 163 25.38 64.58 4.98
CA LEU A 163 26.08 63.74 3.95
C LEU A 163 27.63 63.54 4.15
N PRO A 164 28.50 62.92 3.27
CA PRO A 164 28.41 62.70 1.79
C PRO A 164 29.01 61.40 1.14
N LEU A 165 29.13 61.39 -0.22
CA LEU A 165 29.53 60.31 -1.17
C LEU A 165 30.90 60.59 -1.87
N PRO A 166 31.51 59.60 -2.59
CA PRO A 166 31.44 59.51 -4.09
C PRO A 166 31.56 58.05 -4.66
N GLN A 167 31.69 57.70 -5.96
CA GLN A 167 31.03 58.05 -7.26
C GLN A 167 31.38 56.98 -8.37
N ASN A 168 30.71 57.03 -9.54
CA ASN A 168 31.06 56.49 -10.88
C ASN A 168 31.00 54.96 -11.22
N SER A 169 30.73 54.51 -12.48
CA SER A 169 29.89 55.02 -13.61
C SER A 169 29.85 54.05 -14.84
N GLN A 170 28.90 54.28 -15.78
CA GLN A 170 28.79 53.79 -17.20
C GLN A 170 28.12 52.42 -17.55
N SER A 171 27.64 52.32 -18.81
CA SER A 171 26.84 51.26 -19.49
C SER A 171 26.69 51.62 -21.01
N PRO A 172 26.06 50.84 -21.93
CA PRO A 172 25.49 49.47 -21.88
C PRO A 172 26.33 48.48 -22.74
N PRO A 173 26.05 47.99 -24.01
CA PRO A 173 24.89 48.03 -24.93
C PRO A 173 24.13 46.67 -25.05
N ALA A 174 23.77 46.19 -26.26
CA ALA A 174 22.92 44.99 -26.51
C ALA A 174 23.30 44.20 -27.81
N PRO A 175 22.80 42.95 -28.05
CA PRO A 175 23.39 42.01 -29.03
C PRO A 175 22.56 41.73 -30.32
N PRO A 176 23.15 41.11 -31.37
CA PRO A 176 22.45 40.69 -32.59
C PRO A 176 22.02 39.20 -32.64
N GLN A 177 20.70 38.99 -32.65
CA GLN A 177 19.89 38.08 -33.51
C GLN A 177 20.17 36.55 -33.66
N ARG A 178 19.12 35.90 -34.19
CA ARG A 178 18.83 34.45 -34.43
C ARG A 178 19.42 33.96 -35.79
N PRO A 179 19.39 32.66 -36.19
CA PRO A 179 18.28 31.70 -35.99
C PRO A 179 18.60 30.19 -35.79
N SER A 180 17.52 29.42 -35.59
CA SER A 180 17.45 27.95 -35.48
C SER A 180 17.39 27.27 -36.86
N LEU A 181 17.67 25.95 -36.93
CA LEU A 181 16.92 25.02 -37.80
C LEU A 181 17.06 23.54 -37.38
N VAL A 182 16.05 22.76 -37.76
CA VAL A 182 15.87 21.28 -37.73
C VAL A 182 15.13 20.95 -39.06
N PRO A 183 14.83 19.71 -39.47
CA PRO A 183 15.32 18.38 -39.06
C PRO A 183 15.76 17.53 -40.28
N ARG A 184 15.91 16.20 -40.11
CA ARG A 184 15.21 15.27 -41.03
C ARG A 184 14.89 13.91 -40.40
N ARG A 185 14.08 13.15 -41.13
CA ARG A 185 13.29 11.98 -40.73
C ARG A 185 13.54 10.87 -41.75
N VAL A 186 13.69 9.63 -41.30
CA VAL A 186 13.65 8.41 -42.13
C VAL A 186 12.39 7.63 -41.73
N GLU A 187 11.77 6.94 -42.69
CA GLU A 187 10.48 6.28 -42.50
C GLU A 187 10.58 4.77 -42.21
N ARG A 188 9.43 4.17 -41.92
CA ARG A 188 9.24 2.78 -41.47
C ARG A 188 9.44 1.77 -42.61
N PRO A 189 9.66 0.49 -42.26
CA PRO A 189 8.66 -0.51 -42.64
C PRO A 189 7.77 -0.97 -41.48
N SER A 190 6.66 -1.62 -41.79
CA SER A 190 5.67 -2.15 -40.84
C SER A 190 5.57 -3.67 -40.92
N ASN A 191 5.28 -4.35 -39.81
CA ASN A 191 4.19 -5.34 -39.84
C ASN A 191 3.66 -5.87 -38.50
N GLN A 192 2.41 -6.35 -38.60
CA GLN A 192 1.74 -7.44 -37.87
C GLN A 192 1.30 -7.28 -36.40
N ASN A 193 0.09 -7.81 -36.16
CA ASN A 193 -0.61 -7.90 -34.88
C ASN A 193 -0.10 -9.09 -34.05
N ILE A 194 -0.02 -8.91 -32.73
CA ILE A 194 -0.19 -10.00 -31.76
C ILE A 194 -1.20 -9.51 -30.72
N LEU A 195 -2.38 -10.15 -30.69
CA LEU A 195 -3.41 -9.88 -29.68
C LEU A 195 -2.92 -10.38 -28.31
N ARG A 196 -3.18 -9.59 -27.27
CA ARG A 196 -3.03 -9.98 -25.85
C ARG A 196 -4.35 -9.74 -25.12
N PRO A 197 -4.71 -10.57 -24.13
CA PRO A 197 -6.00 -10.45 -23.45
C PRO A 197 -6.14 -9.13 -22.69
N ARG A 198 -7.33 -8.54 -22.74
CA ARG A 198 -7.72 -7.41 -21.89
C ARG A 198 -8.15 -7.95 -20.52
N ASN A 199 -7.62 -7.39 -19.44
CA ASN A 199 -8.28 -7.46 -18.13
C ASN A 199 -9.29 -6.30 -18.02
N PRO A 200 -10.45 -6.51 -17.35
CA PRO A 200 -11.42 -5.45 -17.11
C PRO A 200 -10.91 -4.38 -16.11
N ALA A 201 -11.60 -3.24 -16.08
CA ALA A 201 -11.26 -2.09 -15.24
C ALA A 201 -11.64 -2.29 -13.76
N PRO A 202 -10.95 -1.63 -12.81
CA PRO A 202 -11.27 -1.74 -11.38
C PRO A 202 -12.59 -1.02 -11.04
N VAL A 203 -13.48 -1.70 -10.32
CA VAL A 203 -14.72 -1.16 -9.78
C VAL A 203 -14.48 -0.60 -8.37
N ASN A 204 -14.86 0.65 -8.13
CA ASN A 204 -14.81 1.26 -6.80
C ASN A 204 -15.87 0.63 -5.89
N GLN A 205 -15.46 -0.19 -4.92
CA GLN A 205 -16.36 -0.65 -3.86
C GLN A 205 -16.37 0.36 -2.71
N VAL A 206 -17.56 0.85 -2.36
CA VAL A 206 -17.83 1.50 -1.07
C VAL A 206 -18.12 0.39 -0.07
N ALA A 207 -17.58 0.50 1.15
CA ALA A 207 -17.75 -0.52 2.18
C ALA A 207 -19.21 -0.68 2.60
N THR A 208 -19.88 -1.71 2.07
CA THR A 208 -21.16 -2.20 2.60
C THR A 208 -20.93 -2.95 3.90
N THR A 209 -21.87 -2.85 4.84
CA THR A 209 -21.90 -3.67 6.06
C THR A 209 -22.42 -5.08 5.75
N GLY A 210 -21.79 -5.75 4.78
CA GLY A 210 -22.10 -7.12 4.38
C GLY A 210 -21.51 -8.14 5.36
N THR A 211 -22.08 -9.35 5.35
CA THR A 211 -21.59 -10.49 6.14
C THR A 211 -20.10 -10.73 5.85
N PRO A 212 -19.23 -10.84 6.88
CA PRO A 212 -17.81 -11.10 6.68
C PRO A 212 -17.61 -12.46 5.99
N THR A 213 -16.54 -12.58 5.21
CA THR A 213 -16.17 -13.86 4.61
C THR A 213 -15.74 -14.82 5.72
N LEU A 214 -16.39 -15.97 5.85
CA LEU A 214 -15.97 -17.01 6.80
C LEU A 214 -14.99 -17.94 6.10
N VAL A 215 -13.88 -18.30 6.75
CA VAL A 215 -12.92 -19.30 6.26
C VAL A 215 -13.14 -20.59 7.03
N GLU A 216 -13.59 -21.63 6.34
CA GLU A 216 -14.26 -22.80 6.93
C GLU A 216 -13.39 -24.06 6.91
N ASP A 217 -12.57 -24.23 5.87
CA ASP A 217 -11.71 -25.41 5.64
C ASP A 217 -10.53 -25.05 4.73
N VAL A 218 -9.47 -25.87 4.70
CA VAL A 218 -8.37 -25.78 3.73
C VAL A 218 -8.10 -27.16 3.13
N GLN A 219 -8.57 -27.34 1.91
CA GLN A 219 -8.47 -28.60 1.15
C GLN A 219 -7.20 -28.62 0.32
N VAL A 220 -6.45 -29.71 0.47
CA VAL A 220 -5.29 -30.05 -0.36
C VAL A 220 -5.78 -31.00 -1.45
N LYS A 221 -5.75 -30.57 -2.72
CA LYS A 221 -6.22 -31.37 -3.87
C LYS A 221 -5.04 -31.92 -4.67
N GLN A 222 -5.22 -32.27 -5.95
CA GLN A 222 -4.12 -32.68 -6.82
C GLN A 222 -3.55 -31.50 -7.63
N GLU A 223 -4.39 -30.52 -7.95
CA GLU A 223 -4.11 -29.38 -8.84
C GLU A 223 -3.75 -28.11 -8.06
N GLY A 224 -4.03 -28.08 -6.76
CA GLY A 224 -3.65 -26.97 -5.88
C GLY A 224 -4.28 -27.06 -4.49
N LEU A 225 -4.35 -25.90 -3.82
CA LEU A 225 -5.11 -25.72 -2.59
C LEU A 225 -6.47 -25.06 -2.86
N VAL A 226 -7.45 -25.34 -2.02
CA VAL A 226 -8.70 -24.59 -1.91
C VAL A 226 -8.93 -24.21 -0.45
N LEU A 227 -9.01 -22.92 -0.14
CA LEU A 227 -9.64 -22.47 1.11
C LEU A 227 -11.14 -22.42 0.88
N GLN A 228 -11.92 -23.17 1.64
CA GLN A 228 -13.38 -23.11 1.58
C GLN A 228 -13.87 -21.86 2.32
N THR A 229 -14.78 -21.11 1.72
CA THR A 229 -15.30 -19.86 2.31
C THR A 229 -16.78 -19.63 2.05
N SER A 230 -17.52 -19.16 3.07
CA SER A 230 -18.90 -18.71 2.93
C SER A 230 -19.06 -17.21 3.18
N GLY A 231 -20.24 -16.66 2.86
CA GLY A 231 -20.51 -15.22 2.88
C GLY A 231 -20.21 -14.52 1.55
N LYS A 232 -19.66 -13.30 1.61
CA LYS A 232 -19.30 -12.53 0.41
C LYS A 232 -18.12 -13.16 -0.34
N LEU A 233 -17.99 -12.83 -1.63
CA LEU A 233 -16.81 -13.17 -2.45
C LEU A 233 -15.51 -12.76 -1.71
N PRO A 234 -14.54 -13.67 -1.53
CA PRO A 234 -13.30 -13.35 -0.81
C PRO A 234 -12.48 -12.25 -1.50
N GLU A 235 -12.15 -11.19 -0.78
CA GLU A 235 -11.06 -10.28 -1.18
C GLU A 235 -9.73 -10.91 -0.75
N ILE A 236 -8.77 -11.01 -1.67
CA ILE A 236 -7.51 -11.73 -1.42
C ILE A 236 -6.26 -10.94 -1.82
N GLU A 237 -5.19 -11.15 -1.06
CA GLU A 237 -3.86 -10.65 -1.38
C GLU A 237 -2.85 -11.80 -1.27
N LEU A 238 -2.13 -12.11 -2.37
CA LEU A 238 -1.05 -13.09 -2.40
C LEU A 238 0.29 -12.38 -2.40
N LYS A 239 1.16 -12.73 -1.44
CA LYS A 239 2.54 -12.22 -1.31
C LYS A 239 3.52 -13.40 -1.31
N GLN A 240 4.56 -13.33 -2.13
CA GLN A 240 5.68 -14.29 -2.13
C GLN A 240 6.92 -13.64 -1.49
N SER A 241 7.71 -14.42 -0.75
CA SER A 241 8.93 -13.94 -0.11
C SER A 241 10.02 -13.54 -1.11
N VAL A 242 10.95 -12.66 -0.69
CA VAL A 242 12.11 -12.24 -1.49
C VAL A 242 13.05 -13.38 -1.88
N ASP A 243 13.05 -14.49 -1.14
CA ASP A 243 13.79 -15.72 -1.47
C ASP A 243 12.96 -16.74 -2.28
N ARG A 244 11.67 -16.46 -2.51
CA ARG A 244 10.68 -17.31 -3.16
C ARG A 244 10.44 -18.69 -2.53
N THR A 245 10.90 -18.91 -1.31
CA THR A 245 10.67 -20.18 -0.59
C THR A 245 9.40 -20.18 0.27
N TRP A 246 8.70 -19.05 0.39
CA TRP A 246 7.45 -18.90 1.17
C TRP A 246 6.44 -18.01 0.47
N MET A 247 5.16 -18.17 0.81
CA MET A 247 4.10 -17.22 0.47
C MET A 247 3.05 -17.09 1.59
N THR A 248 2.38 -15.95 1.64
CA THR A 248 1.16 -15.72 2.41
C THR A 248 -0.01 -15.41 1.49
N ILE A 249 -1.18 -15.97 1.78
CA ILE A 249 -2.45 -15.61 1.16
C ILE A 249 -3.33 -15.04 2.26
N ASP A 250 -3.55 -13.73 2.20
CA ASP A 250 -4.35 -12.98 3.16
C ASP A 250 -5.76 -12.81 2.58
N ILE A 251 -6.77 -13.35 3.27
CA ILE A 251 -8.19 -13.11 2.96
C ILE A 251 -8.67 -11.92 3.80
N LEU A 252 -9.11 -10.87 3.13
CA LEU A 252 -9.42 -9.57 3.72
C LEU A 252 -10.88 -9.47 4.17
N ASN A 253 -11.11 -8.80 5.30
CA ASN A 253 -12.42 -8.72 5.98
C ASN A 253 -13.04 -10.10 6.22
N ALA A 254 -12.22 -11.02 6.74
CA ALA A 254 -12.55 -12.42 6.92
C ALA A 254 -12.39 -12.89 8.38
N THR A 255 -13.19 -13.89 8.75
CA THR A 255 -13.20 -14.54 10.06
C THR A 255 -12.88 -16.02 9.92
N LEU A 256 -11.92 -16.51 10.70
CA LEU A 256 -11.55 -17.92 10.74
C LEU A 256 -12.57 -18.72 11.56
N THR A 257 -13.21 -19.69 10.92
CA THR A 257 -14.13 -20.65 11.56
C THR A 257 -13.61 -22.09 11.51
N ALA A 258 -12.68 -22.39 10.59
CA ALA A 258 -11.92 -23.63 10.55
C ALA A 258 -11.18 -23.86 11.89
N LYS A 259 -11.56 -24.89 12.63
CA LYS A 259 -11.00 -25.18 13.97
C LYS A 259 -9.64 -25.88 13.91
N ASP A 260 -9.39 -26.69 12.88
CA ASP A 260 -8.24 -27.60 12.80
C ASP A 260 -7.64 -27.64 11.38
N VAL A 261 -6.89 -26.60 10.98
CA VAL A 261 -5.97 -26.74 9.83
C VAL A 261 -4.71 -27.43 10.30
N LYS A 262 -4.46 -28.64 9.77
CA LYS A 262 -3.31 -29.47 10.14
C LYS A 262 -2.01 -28.89 9.59
N ALA A 263 -1.37 -28.04 10.38
CA ALA A 263 -0.04 -27.50 10.08
C ALA A 263 0.96 -28.62 9.73
N ASN A 264 1.80 -28.36 8.73
CA ASN A 264 2.72 -29.29 8.06
C ASN A 264 2.05 -30.31 7.11
N GLN A 265 0.78 -30.13 6.72
CA GLN A 265 0.18 -30.90 5.63
C GLN A 265 0.88 -30.58 4.29
N ARG A 266 1.37 -31.63 3.62
CA ARG A 266 2.02 -31.55 2.31
C ARG A 266 1.05 -31.84 1.18
N PHE A 267 1.24 -31.11 0.08
CA PHE A 267 0.59 -31.27 -1.21
C PHE A 267 1.48 -32.09 -2.13
N ASN A 268 0.96 -33.26 -2.56
CA ASN A 268 1.44 -34.16 -3.63
C ASN A 268 2.98 -34.25 -3.85
N GLU A 269 3.43 -34.46 -5.09
CA GLU A 269 4.87 -34.43 -5.46
C GLU A 269 5.41 -33.00 -5.62
N SER A 270 4.52 -32.02 -5.84
CA SER A 270 4.84 -30.59 -5.92
C SER A 270 5.20 -29.98 -4.56
N GLY A 271 5.27 -30.76 -3.47
CA GLY A 271 6.05 -30.48 -2.26
C GLY A 271 5.64 -29.27 -1.39
N LEU A 272 4.65 -28.49 -1.82
CA LEU A 272 4.09 -27.36 -1.07
C LEU A 272 3.63 -27.84 0.31
N THR A 273 3.94 -27.06 1.36
CA THR A 273 3.55 -27.39 2.74
C THR A 273 2.77 -26.24 3.37
N ILE A 274 1.53 -26.50 3.82
CA ILE A 274 0.76 -25.55 4.64
C ILE A 274 1.44 -25.45 6.01
N THR A 275 1.87 -24.27 6.43
CA THR A 275 2.60 -24.10 7.71
C THR A 275 1.73 -23.55 8.83
N GLN A 276 0.78 -22.67 8.53
CA GLN A 276 -0.14 -22.07 9.50
C GLN A 276 -1.37 -21.47 8.80
N LEU A 277 -2.53 -21.46 9.47
CA LEU A 277 -3.66 -20.58 9.15
C LEU A 277 -3.97 -19.71 10.38
N THR A 278 -3.72 -18.40 10.31
CA THR A 278 -3.82 -17.47 11.44
C THR A 278 -4.97 -16.49 11.26
N GLN A 279 -5.80 -16.30 12.29
CA GLN A 279 -6.65 -15.13 12.40
C GLN A 279 -5.81 -13.93 12.86
N LEU A 280 -5.55 -12.97 11.97
CA LEU A 280 -4.88 -11.72 12.33
C LEU A 280 -5.87 -10.76 13.00
N SER A 281 -5.44 -10.15 14.10
CA SER A 281 -6.20 -9.14 14.87
C SER A 281 -6.16 -7.74 14.23
N THR A 282 -6.21 -7.68 12.90
CA THR A 282 -6.24 -6.42 12.12
C THR A 282 -7.64 -5.80 12.10
N LYS A 283 -7.75 -4.56 11.60
CA LYS A 283 -9.03 -3.90 11.27
C LYS A 283 -8.95 -3.37 9.84
N PRO A 284 -9.72 -3.92 8.87
CA PRO A 284 -10.60 -5.08 8.98
C PRO A 284 -9.84 -6.37 9.35
N ALA A 285 -10.56 -7.38 9.85
CA ALA A 285 -9.99 -8.67 10.20
C ALA A 285 -9.44 -9.41 8.97
N VAL A 286 -8.31 -10.10 9.11
CA VAL A 286 -7.65 -10.83 8.03
C VAL A 286 -7.38 -12.27 8.46
N VAL A 287 -7.64 -13.22 7.56
CA VAL A 287 -7.23 -14.62 7.75
C VAL A 287 -6.03 -14.90 6.84
N ARG A 288 -4.87 -15.21 7.42
CA ARG A 288 -3.61 -15.48 6.70
C ARG A 288 -3.32 -16.96 6.62
N LEU A 289 -3.35 -17.53 5.42
CA LEU A 289 -2.70 -18.82 5.14
C LEU A 289 -1.21 -18.57 4.87
N THR A 290 -0.33 -19.28 5.58
CA THR A 290 1.11 -19.27 5.30
C THR A 290 1.58 -20.62 4.79
N VAL A 291 2.46 -20.58 3.81
CA VAL A 291 2.88 -21.74 3.02
C VAL A 291 4.38 -21.68 2.75
N SER A 292 5.08 -22.80 2.95
CA SER A 292 6.44 -22.97 2.42
C SER A 292 6.40 -23.68 1.07
N LEU A 293 7.15 -23.17 0.11
CA LEU A 293 7.18 -23.57 -1.29
C LEU A 293 8.27 -24.64 -1.57
N PRO A 294 8.05 -25.52 -2.55
CA PRO A 294 9.01 -26.59 -2.91
C PRO A 294 10.31 -26.05 -3.54
N ASP A 295 10.18 -24.99 -4.33
CA ASP A 295 11.19 -24.47 -5.25
C ASP A 295 10.94 -22.98 -5.54
N THR A 296 11.91 -22.31 -6.17
CA THR A 296 11.92 -20.86 -6.40
C THR A 296 11.64 -20.43 -7.84
N LYS A 297 11.38 -21.40 -8.74
CA LYS A 297 11.04 -21.20 -10.16
C LYS A 297 9.52 -21.14 -10.32
N THR A 298 8.79 -22.08 -9.72
CA THR A 298 7.32 -22.18 -9.83
C THR A 298 6.67 -20.87 -9.38
N GLN A 299 5.95 -20.23 -10.31
CA GLN A 299 5.13 -19.06 -10.01
C GLN A 299 3.77 -19.56 -9.53
N TRP A 300 3.30 -19.04 -8.39
CA TRP A 300 2.01 -19.40 -7.80
C TRP A 300 1.01 -18.26 -7.99
N GLN A 301 -0.23 -18.62 -8.29
CA GLN A 301 -1.35 -17.69 -8.43
C GLN A 301 -2.52 -18.13 -7.54
N ALA A 302 -3.37 -17.17 -7.19
CA ALA A 302 -4.60 -17.43 -6.45
C ALA A 302 -5.77 -16.68 -7.10
N ARG A 303 -6.98 -17.22 -6.93
CA ARG A 303 -8.23 -16.59 -7.37
C ARG A 303 -9.33 -16.90 -6.37
N ALA A 304 -10.11 -15.88 -6.04
CA ALA A 304 -11.34 -16.00 -5.27
C ALA A 304 -12.52 -16.34 -6.19
N TYR A 305 -13.40 -17.21 -5.70
CA TYR A 305 -14.66 -17.62 -6.30
C TYR A 305 -15.73 -17.57 -5.18
N ALA A 306 -17.01 -17.70 -5.51
CA ALA A 306 -17.97 -18.00 -4.44
C ALA A 306 -17.69 -19.42 -3.91
N GLY A 307 -17.76 -19.60 -2.59
CA GLY A 307 -17.44 -20.89 -1.96
C GLY A 307 -15.96 -21.12 -1.65
N GLY A 308 -15.01 -20.33 -2.17
CA GLY A 308 -13.61 -20.49 -1.80
C GLY A 308 -12.56 -19.68 -2.56
N VAL A 309 -11.31 -19.91 -2.18
CA VAL A 309 -10.10 -19.36 -2.83
C VAL A 309 -9.23 -20.51 -3.32
N ALA A 310 -9.02 -20.63 -4.63
CA ALA A 310 -8.09 -21.59 -5.20
C ALA A 310 -6.67 -21.00 -5.28
N ILE A 311 -5.65 -21.82 -5.03
CA ILE A 311 -4.22 -21.46 -5.14
C ILE A 311 -3.49 -22.57 -5.91
N TRP A 312 -2.82 -22.24 -7.01
CA TRP A 312 -2.21 -23.23 -7.92
C TRP A 312 -1.04 -22.66 -8.74
N PRO A 313 -0.25 -23.51 -9.42
CA PRO A 313 0.85 -23.05 -10.28
C PRO A 313 0.37 -22.26 -11.51
N GLN A 314 1.16 -21.27 -11.92
CA GLN A 314 0.85 -20.44 -13.09
C GLN A 314 1.03 -21.23 -14.40
N GLY A 315 -0.08 -21.43 -15.11
CA GLY A 315 -0.13 -22.20 -16.36
C GLY A 315 -0.86 -23.54 -16.21
N GLU A 316 -1.08 -24.00 -14.98
CA GLU A 316 -1.88 -25.19 -14.68
C GLU A 316 -3.38 -24.86 -14.49
N THR A 317 -4.20 -25.90 -14.45
CA THR A 317 -5.65 -25.81 -14.21
C THR A 317 -5.92 -25.51 -12.73
N PRO A 318 -6.83 -24.58 -12.38
CA PRO A 318 -7.20 -24.36 -10.98
C PRO A 318 -7.87 -25.60 -10.38
N PRO A 319 -7.60 -25.95 -9.10
CA PRO A 319 -8.31 -27.01 -8.40
C PRO A 319 -9.80 -26.68 -8.29
N THR A 320 -10.66 -27.67 -8.52
CA THR A 320 -12.11 -27.51 -8.42
C THR A 320 -12.52 -27.13 -7.00
N ILE A 321 -13.32 -26.08 -6.84
CA ILE A 321 -13.90 -25.71 -5.54
C ILE A 321 -15.19 -26.50 -5.36
N ASN A 322 -15.26 -27.30 -4.28
CA ASN A 322 -16.44 -28.11 -3.99
C ASN A 322 -17.49 -27.20 -3.35
N GLN A 323 -18.35 -26.58 -4.16
CA GLN A 323 -19.38 -25.69 -3.64
C GLN A 323 -20.37 -26.46 -2.74
N ALA A 324 -20.34 -26.18 -1.44
CA ALA A 324 -21.28 -26.77 -0.47
C ALA A 324 -22.75 -26.39 -0.77
N THR A 325 -22.96 -25.28 -1.48
CA THR A 325 -24.22 -24.90 -2.11
C THR A 325 -23.94 -24.48 -3.55
N GLY A 326 -24.33 -25.29 -4.54
CA GLY A 326 -24.18 -24.96 -5.96
C GLY A 326 -24.96 -23.70 -6.38
N PHE A 327 -24.73 -23.22 -7.61
CA PHE A 327 -25.27 -22.00 -8.24
C PHE A 327 -26.58 -21.43 -7.65
N ALA A 328 -26.59 -20.12 -7.38
CA ALA A 328 -27.83 -19.36 -7.29
C ALA A 328 -28.52 -19.34 -8.65
N VAL A 329 -29.85 -19.45 -8.68
CA VAL A 329 -30.64 -19.24 -9.89
C VAL A 329 -31.34 -17.90 -9.77
N VAL A 330 -31.06 -16.97 -10.70
CA VAL A 330 -31.78 -15.69 -10.81
C VAL A 330 -33.20 -15.99 -11.28
N LYS A 331 -34.16 -15.83 -10.38
CA LYS A 331 -35.59 -16.16 -10.56
C LYS A 331 -36.40 -15.01 -11.14
N SER A 332 -36.10 -13.77 -10.78
CA SER A 332 -36.76 -12.60 -11.38
C SER A 332 -35.86 -11.37 -11.46
N VAL A 333 -36.19 -10.51 -12.44
CA VAL A 333 -35.59 -9.20 -12.68
C VAL A 333 -36.75 -8.27 -13.05
N GLU A 334 -37.23 -7.49 -12.08
CA GLU A 334 -38.54 -6.82 -12.12
C GLU A 334 -38.42 -5.34 -11.80
N LEU A 335 -39.08 -4.48 -12.57
CA LEU A 335 -39.20 -3.06 -12.23
C LEU A 335 -40.35 -2.87 -11.23
N LYS A 336 -40.02 -2.70 -9.94
CA LYS A 336 -40.97 -2.41 -8.86
C LYS A 336 -41.12 -0.90 -8.68
N ASN A 337 -42.27 -0.47 -8.17
CA ASN A 337 -42.65 0.94 -7.94
C ASN A 337 -42.58 1.86 -9.19
N GLY A 338 -42.32 1.32 -10.39
CA GLY A 338 -42.04 2.08 -11.61
C GLY A 338 -40.60 2.60 -11.74
N THR A 339 -39.75 2.38 -10.75
CA THR A 339 -38.41 3.00 -10.62
C THR A 339 -37.30 2.05 -10.18
N ASP A 340 -37.61 1.04 -9.38
CA ASP A 340 -36.62 0.22 -8.69
C ASP A 340 -36.47 -1.13 -9.40
N LEU A 341 -35.32 -1.39 -10.02
CA LEU A 341 -35.08 -2.68 -10.66
C LEU A 341 -34.60 -3.69 -9.61
N VAL A 342 -35.48 -4.61 -9.23
CA VAL A 342 -35.24 -5.64 -8.22
C VAL A 342 -34.89 -6.97 -8.88
N ILE A 343 -33.77 -7.56 -8.46
CA ILE A 343 -33.27 -8.86 -8.91
C ILE A 343 -33.43 -9.85 -7.73
N THR A 344 -34.06 -11.00 -7.97
CA THR A 344 -34.29 -12.03 -6.95
C THR A 344 -33.65 -13.36 -7.35
N GLY A 345 -32.90 -13.98 -6.45
CA GLY A 345 -32.37 -15.34 -6.56
C GLY A 345 -33.08 -16.34 -5.64
N ASP A 346 -32.84 -17.63 -5.84
CA ASP A 346 -33.21 -18.69 -4.87
C ASP A 346 -32.20 -18.85 -3.72
N LYS A 347 -31.00 -18.27 -3.87
CA LYS A 347 -29.87 -18.29 -2.93
C LYS A 347 -29.22 -16.90 -2.85
N PRO A 348 -28.33 -16.64 -1.88
CA PRO A 348 -27.64 -15.36 -1.78
C PRO A 348 -26.93 -14.96 -3.08
N LEU A 349 -27.12 -13.70 -3.49
CA LEU A 349 -26.56 -13.12 -4.70
C LEU A 349 -25.30 -12.30 -4.37
N ASN A 350 -24.13 -12.83 -4.72
CA ASN A 350 -22.86 -12.09 -4.67
C ASN A 350 -22.68 -11.33 -6.00
N TYR A 351 -22.41 -10.03 -5.97
CA TYR A 351 -22.39 -9.20 -7.17
C TYR A 351 -21.34 -8.07 -7.14
N THR A 352 -21.04 -7.52 -8.32
CA THR A 352 -20.53 -6.16 -8.51
C THR A 352 -21.43 -5.40 -9.48
N SER A 353 -21.29 -4.07 -9.55
CA SER A 353 -22.00 -3.26 -10.55
C SER A 353 -21.22 -2.01 -10.96
N GLY A 354 -21.49 -1.51 -12.16
CA GLY A 354 -20.78 -0.36 -12.73
C GLY A 354 -21.24 -0.04 -14.15
N TRP A 355 -20.64 0.98 -14.77
CA TRP A 355 -20.92 1.33 -16.17
C TRP A 355 -20.01 0.54 -17.13
N ASP A 356 -20.62 -0.24 -18.02
CA ASP A 356 -19.99 -0.85 -19.19
C ASP A 356 -19.91 0.21 -20.30
N SER A 357 -18.71 0.62 -20.67
CA SER A 357 -18.45 1.66 -21.67
C SER A 357 -18.46 1.15 -23.12
N GLU A 358 -18.53 -0.16 -23.35
CA GLU A 358 -18.63 -0.75 -24.69
C GLU A 358 -20.12 -0.99 -25.07
N GLU A 359 -20.95 -1.35 -24.10
CA GLU A 359 -22.42 -1.45 -24.25
C GLU A 359 -23.19 -0.14 -23.93
N ASP A 360 -22.50 0.89 -23.42
CA ASP A 360 -23.08 2.16 -22.94
C ASP A 360 -24.22 1.92 -21.93
N ALA A 361 -24.02 0.99 -21.00
CA ALA A 361 -25.06 0.47 -20.10
C ALA A 361 -24.54 0.30 -18.67
N TYR A 362 -25.45 0.21 -17.70
CA TYR A 362 -25.09 -0.13 -16.33
C TYR A 362 -25.19 -1.65 -16.15
N GLY A 363 -24.07 -2.31 -15.83
CA GLY A 363 -23.99 -3.74 -15.58
C GLY A 363 -24.12 -4.07 -14.10
N ILE A 364 -24.80 -5.17 -13.80
CA ILE A 364 -24.81 -5.86 -12.51
C ILE A 364 -24.32 -7.29 -12.77
N THR A 365 -23.06 -7.57 -12.44
CA THR A 365 -22.43 -8.88 -12.63
C THR A 365 -22.58 -9.68 -11.36
N ILE A 366 -23.32 -10.80 -11.44
CA ILE A 366 -23.63 -11.71 -10.34
C ILE A 366 -22.79 -12.97 -10.51
N TYR A 367 -22.04 -13.32 -9.46
CA TYR A 367 -21.11 -14.45 -9.43
C TYR A 367 -21.74 -15.68 -8.79
N ASN A 368 -21.32 -16.85 -9.26
CA ASN A 368 -21.89 -18.15 -8.91
C ASN A 368 -23.42 -18.21 -9.08
N ALA A 369 -23.87 -17.62 -10.18
CA ALA A 369 -25.27 -17.54 -10.55
C ALA A 369 -25.48 -18.01 -11.99
N LYS A 370 -26.63 -18.64 -12.22
CA LYS A 370 -27.19 -18.86 -13.55
C LYS A 370 -28.59 -18.26 -13.63
N VAL A 371 -29.12 -18.15 -14.83
CA VAL A 371 -30.48 -17.67 -15.09
C VAL A 371 -31.48 -18.83 -15.00
N ASP A 372 -32.71 -18.59 -14.53
CA ASP A 372 -33.83 -19.53 -14.76
C ASP A 372 -34.23 -19.43 -16.22
N ASP A 373 -34.35 -20.54 -16.96
CA ASP A 373 -34.56 -20.53 -18.41
C ASP A 373 -35.88 -19.82 -18.86
N ARG A 374 -36.76 -19.52 -17.90
CA ARG A 374 -38.03 -18.81 -18.08
C ARG A 374 -37.98 -17.34 -17.67
N LEU A 375 -36.83 -16.84 -17.21
CA LEU A 375 -36.64 -15.47 -16.74
C LEU A 375 -36.97 -14.47 -17.85
N LYS A 376 -37.84 -13.51 -17.56
CA LYS A 376 -38.18 -12.40 -18.44
C LYS A 376 -37.64 -11.10 -17.87
N LEU A 377 -36.94 -10.35 -18.70
CA LEU A 377 -36.46 -9.01 -18.39
C LEU A 377 -37.60 -7.97 -18.57
N PRO A 378 -37.52 -6.80 -17.91
CA PRO A 378 -38.49 -5.73 -18.10
C PRO A 378 -38.39 -5.17 -19.53
N GLY A 379 -39.36 -5.53 -20.36
CA GLY A 379 -39.46 -5.04 -21.73
C GLY A 379 -39.75 -3.53 -21.81
N ARG A 380 -39.25 -2.89 -22.87
CA ARG A 380 -39.46 -1.46 -23.15
C ARG A 380 -40.95 -1.12 -23.20
N ARG A 381 -41.37 -0.13 -22.42
CA ARG A 381 -42.74 0.43 -22.41
C ARG A 381 -42.68 1.97 -22.48
N VAL A 382 -43.77 2.60 -22.92
CA VAL A 382 -43.91 4.06 -22.84
C VAL A 382 -43.87 4.48 -21.37
N GLY A 383 -43.09 5.50 -21.02
CA GLY A 383 -42.87 5.94 -19.63
C GLY A 383 -41.88 5.08 -18.81
N SER A 384 -41.31 4.02 -19.38
CA SER A 384 -40.30 3.19 -18.70
C SER A 384 -39.03 3.99 -18.36
N PRO A 385 -38.44 3.83 -17.16
CA PRO A 385 -37.11 4.37 -16.85
C PRO A 385 -35.98 3.62 -17.58
N LEU A 386 -36.28 2.49 -18.22
CA LEU A 386 -35.35 1.68 -19.02
C LEU A 386 -35.70 1.75 -20.51
N LEU A 387 -34.70 2.00 -21.37
CA LEU A 387 -34.79 1.77 -22.82
C LEU A 387 -34.76 0.27 -23.12
N TRP A 388 -33.88 -0.46 -22.43
CA TRP A 388 -33.77 -1.91 -22.49
C TRP A 388 -33.07 -2.48 -21.26
N ALA A 389 -33.30 -3.77 -21.00
CA ALA A 389 -32.44 -4.62 -20.18
C ALA A 389 -32.02 -5.83 -21.03
N LYS A 390 -30.79 -6.31 -20.85
CA LYS A 390 -30.23 -7.53 -21.45
C LYS A 390 -29.63 -8.42 -20.35
N ILE A 391 -29.41 -9.68 -20.69
CA ILE A 391 -28.61 -10.63 -19.91
C ILE A 391 -27.45 -11.09 -20.79
N ARG A 392 -26.26 -11.17 -20.20
CA ARG A 392 -25.04 -11.74 -20.79
C ARG A 392 -24.52 -12.79 -19.80
N GLN A 393 -24.57 -14.07 -20.18
CA GLN A 393 -23.88 -15.13 -19.45
C GLN A 393 -22.41 -15.03 -19.84
N GLU A 394 -21.53 -14.64 -18.92
CA GLU A 394 -20.11 -14.38 -19.21
C GLU A 394 -19.31 -15.68 -19.24
N ASP A 395 -19.65 -16.60 -18.34
CA ASP A 395 -19.15 -17.96 -18.19
C ASP A 395 -20.26 -18.82 -17.51
N PRO A 396 -20.13 -20.15 -17.36
CA PRO A 396 -21.18 -21.00 -16.78
C PRO A 396 -21.62 -20.65 -15.34
N GLU A 397 -20.83 -19.85 -14.62
CA GLU A 397 -21.03 -19.47 -13.22
C GLU A 397 -21.32 -17.97 -13.04
N THR A 398 -21.21 -17.14 -14.08
CA THR A 398 -21.29 -15.67 -13.99
C THR A 398 -22.31 -15.07 -14.96
N VAL A 399 -23.24 -14.25 -14.43
CA VAL A 399 -24.30 -13.56 -15.19
C VAL A 399 -24.19 -12.06 -15.02
N THR A 400 -24.08 -11.30 -16.12
CA THR A 400 -24.26 -9.85 -16.11
C THR A 400 -25.65 -9.46 -16.60
N ILE A 401 -26.39 -8.74 -15.77
CA ILE A 401 -27.62 -8.04 -16.16
C ILE A 401 -27.22 -6.62 -16.58
N LEU A 402 -27.36 -6.30 -17.87
CA LEU A 402 -27.04 -4.99 -18.44
C LEU A 402 -28.31 -4.17 -18.59
N VAL A 403 -28.31 -2.92 -18.13
CA VAL A 403 -29.50 -2.05 -18.17
C VAL A 403 -29.17 -0.69 -18.77
N LYS A 404 -29.99 -0.25 -19.73
CA LYS A 404 -29.86 1.06 -20.37
C LYS A 404 -30.97 1.98 -19.86
N PRO A 405 -30.67 3.03 -19.06
CA PRO A 405 -31.67 3.98 -18.61
C PRO A 405 -32.18 4.84 -19.78
N ALA A 406 -33.41 5.33 -19.64
CA ALA A 406 -33.99 6.32 -20.55
C ALA A 406 -33.37 7.71 -20.35
N THR A 407 -33.55 8.59 -21.35
CA THR A 407 -33.01 9.95 -21.33
C THR A 407 -33.45 10.70 -20.06
N ASN A 408 -32.48 11.30 -19.36
CA ASN A 408 -32.65 12.01 -18.07
C ASN A 408 -32.98 11.14 -16.84
N ILE A 409 -33.03 9.80 -16.98
CA ILE A 409 -33.04 8.88 -15.83
C ILE A 409 -31.63 8.75 -15.27
N LYS A 410 -31.48 8.98 -13.96
CA LYS A 410 -30.26 8.62 -13.21
C LYS A 410 -30.39 7.22 -12.63
N ILE A 411 -29.24 6.59 -12.41
CA ILE A 411 -29.08 5.29 -11.75
C ILE A 411 -28.32 5.52 -10.43
N ALA A 412 -28.81 4.95 -9.33
CA ALA A 412 -28.14 4.97 -8.02
C ALA A 412 -27.17 3.78 -7.85
N GLN A 413 -26.60 3.60 -6.66
CA GLN A 413 -25.88 2.35 -6.34
C GLN A 413 -26.86 1.19 -6.14
N VAL A 414 -26.46 -0.02 -6.55
CA VAL A 414 -27.20 -1.25 -6.24
C VAL A 414 -27.12 -1.50 -4.73
N THR A 415 -28.27 -1.78 -4.12
CA THR A 415 -28.42 -2.14 -2.70
C THR A 415 -28.84 -3.59 -2.57
N GLN A 416 -28.36 -4.29 -1.54
CA GLN A 416 -28.78 -5.65 -1.22
C GLN A 416 -29.88 -5.59 -0.16
N LEU A 417 -31.14 -5.85 -0.57
CA LEU A 417 -32.32 -5.77 0.29
C LEU A 417 -32.41 -6.96 1.26
N THR A 418 -32.05 -8.13 0.76
CA THR A 418 -31.87 -9.39 1.49
C THR A 418 -30.70 -10.13 0.83
N PRO A 419 -30.11 -11.18 1.43
CA PRO A 419 -29.04 -11.92 0.75
C PRO A 419 -29.44 -12.36 -0.67
N GLN A 420 -30.70 -12.77 -0.85
CA GLN A 420 -31.29 -13.22 -2.11
C GLN A 420 -31.76 -12.09 -3.05
N GLN A 421 -31.77 -10.82 -2.63
CA GLN A 421 -32.38 -9.73 -3.41
C GLN A 421 -31.52 -8.49 -3.52
N LEU A 422 -31.33 -8.04 -4.76
CA LEU A 422 -30.67 -6.78 -5.11
C LEU A 422 -31.72 -5.78 -5.61
N SER A 423 -31.48 -4.49 -5.41
CA SER A 423 -32.30 -3.39 -5.95
C SER A 423 -31.41 -2.31 -6.54
N LEU A 424 -31.71 -1.89 -7.77
CA LEU A 424 -31.12 -0.74 -8.43
C LEU A 424 -32.17 0.38 -8.56
N PRO A 425 -32.14 1.41 -7.69
CA PRO A 425 -33.03 2.56 -7.78
C PRO A 425 -32.70 3.44 -8.99
N MET A 426 -33.73 3.91 -9.70
CA MET A 426 -33.60 4.76 -10.88
C MET A 426 -34.64 5.86 -10.88
N GLY A 427 -34.42 6.96 -11.61
CA GLY A 427 -35.47 7.95 -11.81
C GLY A 427 -35.01 9.36 -12.18
N TRP A 428 -35.96 10.28 -12.16
CA TRP A 428 -35.82 11.65 -12.65
C TRP A 428 -35.27 12.59 -11.56
N GLY A 429 -34.31 13.46 -11.90
CA GLY A 429 -33.87 14.52 -10.99
C GLY A 429 -32.90 14.05 -9.89
N ASN A 430 -33.08 14.52 -8.65
CA ASN A 430 -32.15 14.27 -7.54
C ASN A 430 -32.52 13.06 -6.69
N ILE A 431 -32.30 11.87 -7.27
CA ILE A 431 -31.92 10.69 -6.48
C ILE A 431 -30.48 10.90 -5.99
N GLY A 432 -30.15 10.39 -4.80
CA GLY A 432 -28.91 10.68 -4.08
C GLY A 432 -27.63 10.42 -4.87
N THR A 433 -26.64 11.32 -4.71
CA THR A 433 -25.28 11.26 -5.28
C THR A 433 -25.16 11.14 -6.80
N THR A 434 -25.02 12.28 -7.48
CA THR A 434 -24.48 12.34 -8.85
C THR A 434 -22.96 12.17 -8.87
N PRO A 435 -22.39 11.28 -9.71
CA PRO A 435 -20.96 11.31 -10.02
C PRO A 435 -20.53 12.64 -10.67
N PRO A 436 -19.29 13.13 -10.47
CA PRO A 436 -18.81 14.34 -11.12
C PRO A 436 -18.42 14.07 -12.58
N GLY A 437 -18.92 14.88 -13.52
CA GLY A 437 -18.29 15.04 -14.84
C GLY A 437 -19.02 14.47 -16.07
N TRP A 438 -20.29 14.83 -16.28
CA TRP A 438 -20.89 14.73 -17.62
C TRP A 438 -21.74 15.96 -17.97
N ARG A 439 -21.70 16.38 -19.23
CA ARG A 439 -22.61 17.32 -19.89
C ARG A 439 -22.76 16.87 -21.36
N PRO A 440 -23.95 16.96 -21.98
CA PRO A 440 -24.09 16.75 -23.42
C PRO A 440 -23.32 17.82 -24.22
N ASP A 441 -22.77 17.46 -25.38
CA ASP A 441 -22.17 18.42 -26.33
C ASP A 441 -23.22 18.89 -27.35
N PRO A 442 -23.54 20.20 -27.41
CA PRO A 442 -24.44 20.74 -28.40
C PRO A 442 -23.68 21.18 -29.66
N ARG A 443 -23.54 20.28 -30.65
CA ARG A 443 -23.24 20.64 -32.06
C ARG A 443 -23.51 19.50 -33.03
N ASP A 444 -24.70 19.55 -33.62
CA ASP A 444 -24.98 18.92 -34.91
C ASP A 444 -25.65 19.94 -35.84
N GLN A 445 -24.83 20.83 -36.42
CA GLN A 445 -25.23 21.79 -37.46
C GLN A 445 -24.10 21.99 -38.49
N SER A 446 -24.20 21.24 -39.59
CA SER A 446 -23.90 21.64 -40.98
C SER A 446 -22.58 22.37 -41.35
N SER A 447 -21.71 21.60 -42.00
CA SER A 447 -21.15 21.85 -43.36
C SER A 447 -20.14 22.98 -43.68
N SER A 448 -18.99 22.56 -44.24
CA SER A 448 -18.54 22.83 -45.64
C SER A 448 -17.09 23.33 -45.84
N SER A 449 -16.58 23.09 -47.07
CA SER A 449 -15.46 23.77 -47.74
C SER A 449 -14.00 23.34 -47.42
N ARG A 450 -13.12 23.46 -48.43
CA ARG A 450 -11.75 22.89 -48.51
C ARG A 450 -10.70 23.95 -48.95
N PRO A 451 -9.37 23.67 -48.86
CA PRO A 451 -8.29 24.67 -49.01
C PRO A 451 -7.68 24.73 -50.43
N PRO A 452 -6.70 25.63 -50.64
CA PRO A 452 -5.34 25.22 -51.05
C PRO A 452 -4.25 26.01 -50.24
N LEU A 453 -2.91 26.00 -50.45
CA LEU A 453 -2.00 25.34 -51.41
C LEU A 453 -0.61 25.03 -50.74
N PHE A 454 0.51 25.44 -51.37
CA PHE A 454 1.96 25.24 -51.10
C PHE A 454 2.73 26.43 -51.81
N PRO A 455 4.09 26.55 -51.98
CA PRO A 455 5.22 25.58 -51.79
C PRO A 455 6.63 26.10 -51.33
N ARG A 456 7.57 25.14 -51.13
CA ARG A 456 9.06 25.06 -51.40
C ARG A 456 10.02 26.27 -51.15
N GLY A 457 11.33 26.08 -50.85
CA GLY A 457 12.14 24.86 -50.60
C GLY A 457 13.69 25.08 -50.63
N ASN A 458 14.48 24.01 -50.43
CA ASN A 458 15.93 23.76 -50.76
C ASN A 458 17.05 24.74 -50.29
N SER A 459 18.00 24.30 -49.43
CA SER A 459 19.41 23.85 -49.71
C SER A 459 20.47 24.98 -49.58
N SER A 460 21.77 24.83 -49.23
CA SER A 460 22.73 23.69 -49.22
C SER A 460 23.82 23.81 -48.11
N LEU A 461 24.71 22.80 -47.99
CA LEU A 461 25.97 22.71 -47.19
C LEU A 461 27.18 23.33 -47.97
N PRO A 462 28.48 23.44 -47.48
CA PRO A 462 29.20 22.50 -46.58
C PRO A 462 30.42 23.00 -45.71
N GLN A 463 31.10 22.03 -45.02
CA GLN A 463 32.52 22.02 -44.54
C GLN A 463 33.00 23.05 -43.47
N ASN A 464 34.09 22.85 -42.68
CA ASN A 464 34.81 21.68 -42.13
C ASN A 464 35.80 22.13 -40.99
N SER A 465 36.49 21.18 -40.35
CA SER A 465 37.75 21.29 -39.55
C SER A 465 37.70 21.50 -38.02
N SER A 466 38.82 21.15 -37.37
CA SER A 466 39.14 21.09 -35.91
C SER A 466 40.53 21.81 -35.72
N PRO A 467 41.35 21.74 -34.62
CA PRO A 467 41.35 20.81 -33.46
C PRO A 467 41.94 21.29 -32.09
N GLN A 468 42.11 20.31 -31.17
CA GLN A 468 43.23 20.11 -30.20
C GLN A 468 43.35 20.79 -28.80
N ASN A 469 43.62 19.91 -27.81
CA ASN A 469 44.54 20.02 -26.64
C ASN A 469 44.14 20.95 -25.44
N ARG A 470 44.64 20.78 -24.20
CA ARG A 470 45.74 19.93 -23.66
C ARG A 470 45.51 19.49 -22.18
N LEU A 471 46.27 18.49 -21.69
CA LEU A 471 46.43 18.09 -20.26
C LEU A 471 47.70 18.72 -19.63
N PRO A 472 47.86 18.78 -18.29
CA PRO A 472 48.46 17.70 -17.44
C PRO A 472 47.67 17.44 -16.12
N GLN A 473 47.69 16.28 -15.43
CA GLN A 473 48.77 15.50 -14.74
C GLN A 473 49.48 16.21 -13.56
N ASN A 474 49.38 15.67 -12.33
CA ASN A 474 50.42 14.80 -11.74
C ASN A 474 49.92 14.04 -10.47
N SER A 475 50.79 13.36 -9.70
CA SER A 475 50.41 12.20 -8.86
C SER A 475 51.19 11.94 -7.54
N SER A 476 50.57 11.12 -6.66
CA SER A 476 51.16 10.20 -5.66
C SER A 476 51.89 10.72 -4.39
N GLY A 477 51.56 10.13 -3.22
CA GLY A 477 52.32 10.26 -1.96
C GLY A 477 51.73 9.42 -0.80
N ASN A 478 52.58 8.70 -0.06
CA ASN A 478 52.21 7.81 1.07
C ASN A 478 52.37 8.50 2.46
N LEU A 479 51.64 8.02 3.49
CA LEU A 479 52.20 7.77 4.85
C LEU A 479 51.22 7.00 5.79
N ARG A 480 51.68 6.65 7.01
CA ARG A 480 51.13 5.56 7.86
C ARG A 480 50.19 6.01 9.02
N PRO A 481 49.29 5.14 9.52
CA PRO A 481 48.35 5.45 10.61
C PRO A 481 48.93 5.27 12.04
N ARG A 482 48.31 5.94 13.03
CA ARG A 482 48.57 5.76 14.47
C ARG A 482 47.72 4.63 15.09
N ARG A 483 48.22 4.03 16.18
CA ARG A 483 47.52 3.08 17.09
C ARG A 483 47.12 3.79 18.40
N TRP A 484 46.30 3.13 19.24
CA TRP A 484 46.40 2.88 20.71
C TRP A 484 44.99 2.45 21.24
N PRO A 485 44.79 1.91 22.47
CA PRO A 485 44.96 0.46 22.73
C PRO A 485 43.78 -0.21 23.50
N PHE A 486 44.06 -1.36 24.15
CA PHE A 486 43.19 -2.21 25.01
C PHE A 486 42.27 -3.24 24.29
N PRO A 487 41.98 -4.41 24.91
CA PRO A 487 42.28 -5.67 24.21
C PRO A 487 41.12 -6.66 24.10
N TRP A 488 41.19 -7.51 23.07
CA TRP A 488 40.31 -8.66 22.87
C TRP A 488 40.94 -9.95 23.41
N PRO A 489 40.17 -10.87 24.02
CA PRO A 489 40.62 -12.24 24.27
C PRO A 489 41.01 -12.95 22.97
N ARG A 490 42.00 -13.85 23.04
CA ARG A 490 42.56 -14.50 21.85
C ARG A 490 41.55 -15.46 21.21
N ARG A 491 41.46 -15.43 19.87
CA ARG A 491 40.97 -16.58 19.10
C ARG A 491 42.05 -17.66 19.11
N ASN A 492 41.75 -18.80 19.73
CA ASN A 492 42.16 -20.11 19.24
C ASN A 492 41.27 -21.14 19.92
N ASP A 493 40.31 -21.67 19.17
CA ASP A 493 40.09 -23.12 19.06
C ASP A 493 39.18 -23.39 17.87
N ARG A 494 39.40 -24.54 17.20
CA ARG A 494 38.56 -24.99 16.07
C ARG A 494 37.37 -25.78 16.64
N PRO A 495 36.12 -25.52 16.22
CA PRO A 495 35.03 -26.42 16.58
C PRO A 495 35.23 -27.77 15.87
N SER A 496 35.60 -28.80 16.62
CA SER A 496 35.72 -30.17 16.12
C SER A 496 34.33 -30.76 15.84
N SER A 497 34.18 -31.36 14.67
CA SER A 497 32.94 -31.99 14.23
C SER A 497 32.63 -33.24 15.07
N THR A 498 31.69 -33.14 16.01
CA THR A 498 31.20 -34.29 16.78
C THR A 498 29.66 -34.30 16.82
N ASN A 499 29.08 -35.46 16.50
CA ASN A 499 27.63 -35.67 16.57
C ASN A 499 27.16 -35.55 18.03
N ASN A 500 26.23 -34.65 18.30
CA ASN A 500 25.72 -34.42 19.66
C ASN A 500 24.20 -34.60 19.72
N ARG A 501 23.73 -35.79 19.30
CA ARG A 501 22.42 -36.32 19.72
C ARG A 501 22.57 -36.76 21.19
N ASN A 502 21.55 -36.53 22.02
CA ASN A 502 21.48 -36.90 23.44
C ASN A 502 22.33 -36.08 24.44
N ARG A 503 22.14 -34.75 24.48
CA ARG A 503 22.25 -34.00 25.75
C ARG A 503 20.86 -33.72 26.32
N ARG A 504 20.46 -34.48 27.34
CA ARG A 504 19.34 -34.09 28.23
C ARG A 504 19.84 -32.93 29.11
N PHE A 505 19.19 -31.78 29.02
CA PHE A 505 19.46 -30.65 29.91
C PHE A 505 18.85 -30.93 31.29
N PRO A 506 19.48 -30.50 32.40
CA PRO A 506 18.86 -30.57 33.72
C PRO A 506 17.59 -29.71 33.72
N LEU A 507 16.47 -30.32 34.14
CA LEU A 507 15.17 -29.68 34.16
C LEU A 507 15.10 -28.67 35.32
N PRO A 508 14.73 -27.39 35.12
CA PRO A 508 14.08 -26.62 36.17
C PRO A 508 12.76 -27.32 36.59
N ASN A 509 12.25 -26.99 37.77
CA ASN A 509 10.97 -27.52 38.28
C ASN A 509 9.87 -27.43 37.21
N ARG A 510 9.01 -28.47 37.16
CA ARG A 510 7.91 -28.61 36.20
C ARG A 510 7.10 -27.31 36.04
N LEU A 511 6.69 -27.03 34.80
CA LEU A 511 5.57 -26.13 34.54
C LEU A 511 4.33 -26.67 35.30
N PRO A 512 3.46 -25.81 35.86
CA PRO A 512 2.43 -26.25 36.79
C PRO A 512 1.48 -27.28 36.16
N GLN A 513 1.37 -28.45 36.79
CA GLN A 513 0.37 -29.46 36.46
C GLN A 513 -0.98 -29.07 37.09
N ARG A 514 -1.63 -28.06 36.51
CA ARG A 514 -2.97 -27.62 36.88
C ARG A 514 -3.87 -27.65 35.65
N ASP A 515 -5.17 -27.73 35.88
CA ASP A 515 -6.23 -27.54 34.87
C ASP A 515 -6.39 -26.06 34.42
N GLU A 516 -5.36 -25.24 34.66
CA GLU A 516 -5.30 -23.81 34.33
C GLU A 516 -4.52 -23.62 33.02
N ARG A 517 -5.03 -22.78 32.12
CA ARG A 517 -4.44 -22.55 30.79
C ARG A 517 -3.13 -21.76 30.90
N LEU A 518 -2.00 -22.40 30.57
CA LEU A 518 -0.64 -21.82 30.61
C LEU A 518 -0.61 -20.37 30.09
N MET A 519 -0.06 -19.46 30.88
CA MET A 519 0.00 -18.03 30.54
C MET A 519 1.40 -17.60 30.12
N ILE A 520 1.52 -17.09 28.89
CA ILE A 520 2.77 -16.54 28.35
C ILE A 520 2.62 -15.03 28.18
N VAL A 521 3.63 -14.28 28.64
CA VAL A 521 3.74 -12.85 28.32
C VAL A 521 4.64 -12.67 27.10
N ILE A 522 4.08 -12.05 26.06
CA ILE A 522 4.83 -11.60 24.88
C ILE A 522 5.11 -10.10 25.04
N ASP A 523 6.37 -9.71 24.90
CA ASP A 523 6.84 -8.34 25.07
C ASP A 523 7.44 -7.81 23.76
N PRO A 524 6.67 -7.07 22.92
CA PRO A 524 7.23 -6.44 21.73
C PRO A 524 8.12 -5.29 22.16
N GLY A 525 9.43 -5.42 21.91
CA GLY A 525 10.45 -4.45 22.28
C GLY A 525 10.12 -3.03 21.78
N HIS A 526 10.64 -2.02 22.50
CA HIS A 526 10.53 -0.61 22.13
C HIS A 526 9.05 -0.16 21.94
N GLY A 527 8.81 0.91 21.19
CA GLY A 527 7.47 1.40 20.84
C GLY A 527 7.27 2.89 21.08
N GLY A 528 6.33 3.48 20.35
CA GLY A 528 5.93 4.88 20.46
C GLY A 528 6.80 5.85 19.66
N PRO A 529 6.51 7.16 19.72
CA PRO A 529 7.30 8.20 19.07
C PRO A 529 8.72 8.35 19.65
N THR A 530 8.97 7.99 20.91
CA THR A 530 10.28 8.24 21.55
C THR A 530 11.24 7.05 21.43
N ASP A 531 10.75 5.82 21.57
CA ASP A 531 11.59 4.62 21.51
C ASP A 531 11.37 3.84 20.21
N LEU A 532 12.20 4.15 19.21
CA LEU A 532 12.20 3.47 17.90
C LEU A 532 12.89 2.10 17.93
N GLY A 533 13.66 1.81 18.99
CA GLY A 533 14.67 0.76 19.01
C GLY A 533 15.78 0.99 17.98
N GLY A 534 16.37 -0.11 17.51
CA GLY A 534 17.34 -0.11 16.41
C GLY A 534 16.77 0.54 15.14
N VAL A 535 17.61 1.31 14.44
CA VAL A 535 17.26 1.94 13.16
C VAL A 535 18.36 1.65 12.14
N GLY A 536 17.99 1.09 10.98
CA GLY A 536 18.93 0.68 9.95
C GLY A 536 18.24 0.37 8.62
N PHE A 537 18.89 0.69 7.49
CA PHE A 537 18.37 0.49 6.12
C PHE A 537 16.95 1.04 5.83
N GLY A 538 16.48 2.02 6.62
CA GLY A 538 15.12 2.58 6.55
C GLY A 538 14.09 1.88 7.44
N LEU A 539 14.46 0.78 8.09
CA LEU A 539 13.67 0.06 9.08
C LEU A 539 13.86 0.67 10.48
N ARG A 540 12.83 0.47 11.32
CA ARG A 540 12.87 0.67 12.78
C ARG A 540 12.47 -0.64 13.44
N GLU A 541 13.15 -1.00 14.51
CA GLU A 541 12.90 -2.22 15.28
C GLU A 541 11.45 -2.29 15.78
N LYS A 542 10.92 -1.21 16.36
CA LYS A 542 9.56 -1.17 16.91
C LYS A 542 8.45 -1.57 15.92
N ASP A 543 8.67 -1.29 14.62
CA ASP A 543 7.73 -1.49 13.52
C ASP A 543 7.83 -2.92 12.93
N ILE A 544 8.93 -3.63 13.21
CA ILE A 544 9.14 -5.04 12.91
C ILE A 544 8.54 -5.91 14.02
N VAL A 545 8.88 -5.60 15.28
CA VAL A 545 8.61 -6.49 16.41
C VAL A 545 7.16 -6.45 16.88
N LEU A 546 6.44 -5.33 16.72
CA LEU A 546 5.02 -5.25 17.05
C LEU A 546 4.15 -6.21 16.21
N PRO A 547 4.11 -6.14 14.87
CA PRO A 547 3.29 -7.05 14.07
C PRO A 547 3.73 -8.51 14.21
N MET A 548 5.05 -8.76 14.31
CA MET A 548 5.56 -10.12 14.55
C MET A 548 5.09 -10.68 15.90
N SER A 549 5.07 -9.87 16.96
CA SER A 549 4.61 -10.27 18.29
C SER A 549 3.09 -10.48 18.35
N LEU A 550 2.32 -9.72 17.56
CA LEU A 550 0.88 -9.92 17.41
C LEU A 550 0.60 -11.27 16.72
N GLU A 551 1.33 -11.62 15.65
CA GLU A 551 1.19 -12.93 15.00
C GLU A 551 1.66 -14.09 15.90
N ILE A 552 2.75 -13.92 16.66
CA ILE A 552 3.18 -14.88 17.71
C ILE A 552 2.07 -15.10 18.74
N ALA A 553 1.44 -14.01 19.24
CA ALA A 553 0.37 -14.10 20.21
C ALA A 553 -0.84 -14.89 19.66
N GLN A 554 -1.28 -14.59 18.44
CA GLN A 554 -2.39 -15.30 17.79
C GLN A 554 -2.10 -16.79 17.61
N ILE A 555 -0.90 -17.16 17.16
CA ILE A 555 -0.52 -18.59 16.99
C ILE A 555 -0.53 -19.33 18.34
N LEU A 556 -0.09 -18.70 19.41
CA LEU A 556 -0.15 -19.27 20.77
C LEU A 556 -1.59 -19.35 21.30
N GLU A 557 -2.40 -18.31 21.08
CA GLU A 557 -3.82 -18.27 21.47
C GLU A 557 -4.64 -19.36 20.75
N GLN A 558 -4.36 -19.63 19.46
CA GLN A 558 -4.89 -20.77 18.69
C GLN A 558 -4.45 -22.12 19.27
N ASN A 559 -3.21 -22.24 19.76
CA ASN A 559 -2.65 -23.47 20.35
C ASN A 559 -2.99 -23.62 21.85
N ASN A 560 -4.15 -23.12 22.29
CA ASN A 560 -4.64 -23.20 23.66
C ASN A 560 -3.68 -22.64 24.75
N ILE A 561 -2.87 -21.63 24.44
CA ILE A 561 -2.06 -20.88 25.42
C ILE A 561 -2.73 -19.53 25.70
N GLN A 562 -2.77 -19.07 26.95
CA GLN A 562 -3.25 -17.72 27.28
C GLN A 562 -2.11 -16.71 27.06
N VAL A 563 -2.36 -15.64 26.30
CA VAL A 563 -1.33 -14.63 26.02
C VAL A 563 -1.67 -13.28 26.62
N VAL A 564 -0.70 -12.69 27.31
CA VAL A 564 -0.72 -11.30 27.76
C VAL A 564 0.36 -10.55 26.99
N MET A 565 0.04 -9.37 26.46
CA MET A 565 1.02 -8.55 25.72
C MET A 565 1.33 -7.27 26.49
N THR A 566 2.62 -6.89 26.56
CA THR A 566 3.03 -5.63 27.22
C THR A 566 2.54 -4.39 26.46
N ARG A 567 2.47 -4.48 25.12
CA ARG A 567 1.76 -3.54 24.23
C ARG A 567 1.08 -4.29 23.08
N LYS A 568 -0.08 -3.80 22.63
CA LYS A 568 -0.79 -4.28 21.41
C LYS A 568 -0.86 -3.20 20.31
N THR A 569 -0.26 -2.04 20.55
CA THR A 569 -0.23 -0.86 19.68
C THR A 569 1.17 -0.25 19.68
N ASP A 570 1.39 0.75 18.83
CA ASP A 570 2.56 1.61 18.96
C ASP A 570 2.36 2.64 20.08
N ARG A 571 3.13 2.51 21.15
CA ARG A 571 3.10 3.36 22.35
C ARG A 571 4.42 3.24 23.09
N ASP A 572 4.87 4.32 23.72
CA ASP A 572 6.04 4.27 24.60
C ASP A 572 5.75 3.39 25.82
N LEU A 573 6.74 2.60 26.25
CA LEU A 573 6.60 1.69 27.38
C LEU A 573 7.97 1.33 27.97
N ASP A 574 8.26 1.84 29.16
CA ASP A 574 9.52 1.60 29.87
C ASP A 574 9.75 0.14 30.27
N LEU A 575 11.00 -0.15 30.66
CA LEU A 575 11.44 -1.48 31.09
C LEU A 575 10.79 -2.00 32.40
N PRO A 576 10.50 -1.18 33.43
CA PRO A 576 9.85 -1.67 34.66
C PRO A 576 8.41 -2.16 34.43
N PRO A 577 7.48 -1.41 33.80
CA PRO A 577 6.11 -1.87 33.54
C PRO A 577 6.01 -3.20 32.78
N ARG A 578 6.96 -3.51 31.89
CA ARG A 578 7.01 -4.78 31.14
C ARG A 578 7.22 -5.98 32.07
N ALA A 579 8.20 -5.89 32.96
CA ALA A 579 8.49 -6.94 33.94
C ALA A 579 7.44 -7.00 35.06
N GLU A 580 6.93 -5.85 35.49
CA GLU A 580 5.88 -5.73 36.50
C GLU A 580 4.55 -6.34 36.02
N LEU A 581 4.17 -6.12 34.75
CA LEU A 581 2.99 -6.77 34.16
C LEU A 581 3.12 -8.30 34.27
N ALA A 582 4.23 -8.86 33.80
CA ALA A 582 4.45 -10.30 33.81
C ALA A 582 4.43 -10.90 35.23
N ASN A 583 5.06 -10.21 36.18
CA ASN A 583 5.04 -10.59 37.59
C ASN A 583 3.66 -10.48 38.25
N ARG A 584 2.82 -9.52 37.81
CA ARG A 584 1.49 -9.26 38.37
C ARG A 584 0.43 -10.23 37.83
N VAL A 585 0.51 -10.63 36.57
CA VAL A 585 -0.41 -11.62 35.98
C VAL A 585 -0.02 -13.07 36.32
N GLY A 586 1.14 -13.29 36.93
CA GLY A 586 1.61 -14.62 37.34
C GLY A 586 2.04 -15.51 36.18
N ALA A 587 2.52 -14.93 35.07
CA ALA A 587 2.81 -15.68 33.85
C ALA A 587 3.86 -16.78 34.04
N ASP A 588 3.65 -17.92 33.38
CA ASP A 588 4.54 -19.07 33.38
C ASP A 588 5.83 -18.82 32.58
N LEU A 589 5.76 -18.02 31.51
CA LEU A 589 6.89 -17.71 30.64
C LEU A 589 6.85 -16.24 30.18
N PHE A 590 8.03 -15.65 29.95
CA PHE A 590 8.18 -14.31 29.39
C PHE A 590 9.07 -14.35 28.14
N VAL A 591 8.57 -13.85 27.01
CA VAL A 591 9.29 -13.81 25.73
C VAL A 591 9.26 -12.38 25.18
N SER A 592 10.40 -11.70 25.25
CA SER A 592 10.60 -10.39 24.64
C SER A 592 11.12 -10.54 23.21
N ILE A 593 10.61 -9.75 22.27
CA ILE A 593 10.90 -9.82 20.83
C ILE A 593 11.56 -8.51 20.40
N HIS A 594 12.79 -8.62 19.88
CA HIS A 594 13.69 -7.54 19.52
C HIS A 594 14.34 -7.79 18.15
N ALA A 595 14.87 -6.74 17.52
CA ALA A 595 15.55 -6.77 16.23
C ALA A 595 16.81 -5.88 16.25
N ASN A 596 17.87 -6.45 16.83
CA ASN A 596 19.19 -5.90 17.14
C ASN A 596 19.75 -4.82 16.18
N ALA A 597 20.55 -3.93 16.75
CA ALA A 597 21.32 -2.93 15.99
C ALA A 597 22.76 -2.80 16.50
N ILE A 598 23.66 -2.50 15.58
CA ILE A 598 25.04 -2.10 15.85
C ILE A 598 25.38 -0.85 15.02
N SER A 599 26.57 -0.28 15.17
CA SER A 599 27.02 0.83 14.31
C SER A 599 26.76 0.55 12.83
N ALA A 600 26.14 1.49 12.13
CA ALA A 600 25.86 1.37 10.69
C ALA A 600 27.13 1.24 9.81
N SER A 601 28.32 1.48 10.37
CA SER A 601 29.61 1.14 9.76
C SER A 601 29.96 -0.35 9.78
N ARG A 602 29.13 -1.20 10.41
CA ARG A 602 29.29 -2.66 10.53
C ARG A 602 28.10 -3.45 9.95
N PRO A 603 27.72 -3.21 8.68
CA PRO A 603 26.60 -3.90 8.05
C PRO A 603 26.91 -5.38 7.72
N ASP A 604 28.15 -5.83 7.96
CA ASP A 604 28.56 -7.23 7.94
C ASP A 604 27.97 -8.03 9.12
N VAL A 605 27.59 -7.36 10.21
CA VAL A 605 27.03 -8.00 11.40
C VAL A 605 25.56 -8.35 11.15
N ASN A 606 25.33 -9.67 10.98
CA ASN A 606 24.04 -10.29 10.73
C ASN A 606 23.92 -11.57 11.59
N GLY A 607 22.70 -12.01 11.87
CA GLY A 607 22.34 -13.31 12.44
C GLY A 607 21.37 -13.28 13.63
N LEU A 608 20.90 -14.47 14.00
CA LEU A 608 19.92 -14.73 15.05
C LEU A 608 20.61 -15.02 16.40
N GLU A 609 20.17 -14.38 17.49
CA GLU A 609 20.58 -14.70 18.85
C GLU A 609 19.40 -14.68 19.84
N THR A 610 19.49 -15.49 20.89
CA THR A 610 18.45 -15.54 21.94
C THR A 610 19.09 -15.45 23.32
N PHE A 611 18.62 -14.54 24.15
CA PHE A 611 19.18 -14.21 25.45
C PHE A 611 18.34 -14.74 26.61
N TYR A 612 19.03 -15.11 27.70
CA TYR A 612 18.45 -15.48 29.00
C TYR A 612 19.31 -14.89 30.14
N TYR A 613 18.88 -15.01 31.41
CA TYR A 613 19.67 -14.48 32.55
C TYR A 613 19.97 -15.50 33.68
N GLN A 614 18.95 -16.20 34.20
CA GLN A 614 19.10 -17.20 35.26
C GLN A 614 18.25 -18.43 34.91
N SER A 615 16.94 -18.24 34.88
CA SER A 615 15.99 -19.11 34.18
C SER A 615 16.03 -18.84 32.66
N GLY A 616 15.27 -19.61 31.87
CA GLY A 616 15.02 -19.35 30.44
C GLY A 616 15.97 -20.01 29.43
N GLN A 617 17.13 -20.55 29.82
CA GLN A 617 18.11 -21.11 28.87
C GLN A 617 17.54 -22.20 27.95
N ALA A 618 16.71 -23.10 28.48
CA ALA A 618 16.08 -24.16 27.68
C ALA A 618 15.11 -23.57 26.63
N LEU A 619 14.18 -22.71 27.05
CA LEU A 619 13.26 -21.99 26.16
C LEU A 619 14.02 -21.23 25.05
N ALA A 620 15.11 -20.54 25.42
CA ALA A 620 15.96 -19.84 24.47
C ALA A 620 16.57 -20.79 23.42
N GLN A 621 16.96 -22.01 23.81
CA GLN A 621 17.49 -23.01 22.88
C GLN A 621 16.42 -23.57 21.94
N TYR A 622 15.19 -23.80 22.43
CA TYR A 622 14.07 -24.23 21.58
C TYR A 622 13.69 -23.16 20.56
N ILE A 623 13.64 -21.89 20.95
CA ILE A 623 13.38 -20.76 20.04
C ILE A 623 14.53 -20.60 19.03
N GLN A 624 15.78 -20.52 19.49
CA GLN A 624 16.96 -20.39 18.62
C GLN A 624 17.02 -21.51 17.58
N ASN A 625 16.79 -22.77 17.98
CA ASN A 625 16.78 -23.89 17.05
C ASN A 625 15.64 -23.79 16.04
N SER A 626 14.43 -23.44 16.48
CA SER A 626 13.25 -23.31 15.61
C SER A 626 13.41 -22.17 14.59
N MET A 627 14.03 -21.05 14.97
CA MET A 627 14.41 -19.98 14.03
C MET A 627 15.44 -20.47 13.00
N LEU A 628 16.46 -21.22 13.41
CA LEU A 628 17.49 -21.76 12.51
C LEU A 628 16.98 -22.86 11.58
N GLU A 629 16.04 -23.70 12.03
CA GLU A 629 15.32 -24.65 11.17
C GLU A 629 14.51 -23.95 10.09
N SER A 630 13.93 -22.77 10.41
CA SER A 630 13.16 -21.98 9.45
C SER A 630 14.05 -21.13 8.52
N PHE A 631 15.17 -20.61 9.03
CA PHE A 631 16.12 -19.73 8.32
C PHE A 631 17.55 -20.30 8.31
N PRO A 632 17.81 -21.41 7.59
CA PRO A 632 19.12 -22.08 7.59
C PRO A 632 20.26 -21.24 6.98
N THR A 633 19.93 -20.13 6.32
CA THR A 633 20.90 -19.18 5.72
C THR A 633 21.20 -17.97 6.61
N MET A 634 20.48 -17.77 7.72
CA MET A 634 20.82 -16.71 8.69
C MET A 634 21.92 -17.20 9.63
N ASN A 635 22.88 -16.32 9.94
CA ASN A 635 24.00 -16.68 10.82
C ASN A 635 23.50 -17.08 12.22
N ASN A 636 23.89 -18.26 12.70
CA ASN A 636 23.67 -18.65 14.08
C ASN A 636 24.64 -17.90 15.01
N ARG A 637 24.13 -16.94 15.80
CA ARG A 637 24.92 -16.20 16.81
C ARG A 637 24.77 -16.78 18.22
N GLY A 638 23.87 -17.74 18.39
CA GLY A 638 23.76 -18.62 19.56
C GLY A 638 22.90 -18.12 20.71
N VAL A 639 22.69 -19.00 21.69
CA VAL A 639 22.02 -18.68 22.96
C VAL A 639 23.03 -18.07 23.93
N LYS A 640 22.66 -16.94 24.55
CA LYS A 640 23.59 -16.10 25.33
C LYS A 640 23.02 -15.70 26.69
N ARG A 641 23.90 -15.52 27.67
CA ARG A 641 23.54 -14.98 28.98
C ARG A 641 23.73 -13.46 28.98
N ALA A 642 22.67 -12.69 29.26
CA ALA A 642 22.72 -11.22 29.34
C ALA A 642 22.04 -10.69 30.60
N ARG A 643 22.34 -9.43 30.95
CA ARG A 643 21.79 -8.71 32.12
C ARG A 643 20.76 -7.66 31.72
N PHE A 644 19.94 -7.92 30.71
CA PHE A 644 18.84 -7.03 30.33
C PHE A 644 17.83 -6.89 31.48
N TYR A 645 17.16 -5.73 31.57
CA TYR A 645 16.28 -5.41 32.70
C TYR A 645 15.15 -6.43 32.83
N VAL A 646 14.41 -6.64 31.74
CA VAL A 646 13.24 -7.54 31.72
C VAL A 646 13.60 -8.98 32.09
N LEU A 647 14.80 -9.46 31.74
CA LEU A 647 15.28 -10.81 32.08
C LEU A 647 15.78 -10.95 33.53
N ARG A 648 16.08 -9.83 34.22
CA ARG A 648 16.52 -9.82 35.63
C ARG A 648 15.37 -9.51 36.60
N LYS A 649 14.29 -8.90 36.13
CA LYS A 649 13.19 -8.40 36.96
C LYS A 649 11.88 -9.16 36.81
N THR A 650 11.80 -10.08 35.87
CA THR A 650 10.78 -11.14 35.81
C THR A 650 11.06 -12.24 36.83
N LYS A 651 10.01 -12.94 37.30
CA LYS A 651 10.10 -14.05 38.25
C LYS A 651 10.10 -15.44 37.60
N MET A 652 9.60 -15.54 36.36
CA MET A 652 9.44 -16.78 35.59
C MET A 652 10.61 -17.02 34.61
N PRO A 653 10.69 -18.15 33.90
CA PRO A 653 11.60 -18.32 32.77
C PRO A 653 11.40 -17.25 31.70
N ALA A 654 12.44 -16.42 31.53
CA ALA A 654 12.41 -15.24 30.69
C ALA A 654 13.49 -15.28 29.60
N VAL A 655 13.12 -14.90 28.38
CA VAL A 655 14.01 -14.80 27.22
C VAL A 655 13.80 -13.51 26.44
N LEU A 656 14.84 -13.07 25.72
CA LEU A 656 14.78 -11.98 24.75
C LEU A 656 15.32 -12.49 23.41
N VAL A 657 14.51 -12.42 22.36
CA VAL A 657 14.78 -12.99 21.04
C VAL A 657 15.19 -11.89 20.08
N GLU A 658 16.40 -11.98 19.51
CA GLU A 658 16.87 -11.07 18.47
C GLU A 658 16.65 -11.74 17.10
N VAL A 659 15.65 -11.26 16.36
CA VAL A 659 15.22 -11.89 15.10
C VAL A 659 16.07 -11.52 13.89
N GLY A 660 17.19 -10.83 14.11
CA GLY A 660 18.13 -10.36 13.08
C GLY A 660 18.51 -8.90 13.32
N PHE A 661 19.52 -8.42 12.57
CA PHE A 661 20.04 -7.07 12.69
C PHE A 661 19.35 -6.10 11.70
N VAL A 662 18.64 -5.08 12.18
CA VAL A 662 18.09 -4.02 11.31
C VAL A 662 19.20 -3.21 10.62
N THR A 663 20.40 -3.21 11.20
CA THR A 663 21.62 -2.61 10.62
C THR A 663 22.45 -3.60 9.81
N GLY A 664 22.02 -4.85 9.64
CA GLY A 664 22.71 -5.89 8.87
C GLY A 664 22.29 -5.89 7.40
N ASN A 665 23.24 -6.02 6.46
CA ASN A 665 22.99 -5.94 5.01
C ASN A 665 22.21 -7.13 4.40
N TYR A 666 22.11 -8.24 5.14
CA TYR A 666 21.37 -9.43 4.77
C TYR A 666 20.06 -9.50 5.56
N ASP A 667 20.16 -9.40 6.89
CA ASP A 667 19.02 -9.49 7.81
C ASP A 667 17.96 -8.42 7.51
N SER A 668 18.36 -7.16 7.26
CA SER A 668 17.40 -6.09 6.93
C SER A 668 16.50 -6.42 5.73
N ARG A 669 16.95 -7.25 4.77
CA ARG A 669 16.12 -7.67 3.62
C ARG A 669 15.04 -8.67 4.03
N ILE A 670 15.36 -9.53 4.99
CA ILE A 670 14.43 -10.49 5.61
C ILE A 670 13.46 -9.73 6.52
N LEU A 671 13.95 -8.79 7.32
CA LEU A 671 13.13 -8.00 8.24
C LEU A 671 12.22 -6.99 7.53
N ALA A 672 12.59 -6.52 6.33
CA ALA A 672 11.74 -5.68 5.48
C ALA A 672 10.56 -6.44 4.85
N ASP A 673 10.71 -7.74 4.58
CA ASP A 673 9.71 -8.57 3.91
C ASP A 673 8.61 -9.06 4.89
N PRO A 674 7.32 -8.73 4.66
CA PRO A 674 6.23 -9.16 5.54
C PRO A 674 6.00 -10.67 5.56
N VAL A 675 6.27 -11.39 4.45
CA VAL A 675 6.16 -12.86 4.38
C VAL A 675 7.23 -13.50 5.27
N GLN A 676 8.44 -12.95 5.25
CA GLN A 676 9.54 -13.40 6.11
C GLN A 676 9.30 -13.03 7.59
N ARG A 677 8.69 -11.88 7.88
CA ARG A 677 8.25 -11.56 9.26
C ARG A 677 7.21 -12.56 9.78
N SER A 678 6.27 -13.01 8.95
CA SER A 678 5.30 -14.06 9.28
C SER A 678 5.97 -15.43 9.50
N ARG A 679 6.87 -15.84 8.60
CA ARG A 679 7.73 -17.04 8.76
C ARG A 679 8.55 -17.00 10.07
N MET A 680 9.01 -15.83 10.49
CA MET A 680 9.73 -15.64 11.75
C MET A 680 8.82 -15.72 12.97
N ALA A 681 7.63 -15.11 12.93
CA ALA A 681 6.61 -15.27 13.97
C ALA A 681 6.28 -16.76 14.20
N GLN A 682 6.05 -17.50 13.11
CA GLN A 682 5.80 -18.94 13.14
C GLN A 682 7.00 -19.74 13.67
N ALA A 683 8.23 -19.34 13.34
CA ALA A 683 9.43 -20.00 13.86
C ALA A 683 9.61 -19.80 15.38
N VAL A 684 9.38 -18.58 15.89
CA VAL A 684 9.44 -18.27 17.33
C VAL A 684 8.31 -18.99 18.07
N ALA A 685 7.05 -18.88 17.60
CA ALA A 685 5.90 -19.54 18.21
C ALA A 685 6.07 -21.07 18.24
N ARG A 686 6.55 -21.69 17.16
CA ARG A 686 6.90 -23.13 17.10
C ARG A 686 7.98 -23.52 18.11
N GLY A 687 8.95 -22.64 18.37
CA GLY A 687 9.96 -22.85 19.41
C GLY A 687 9.35 -22.86 20.81
N ILE A 688 8.50 -21.89 21.11
CA ILE A 688 7.74 -21.81 22.37
C ILE A 688 6.87 -23.06 22.56
N LEU A 689 6.09 -23.44 21.53
CA LEU A 689 5.19 -24.61 21.58
C LEU A 689 5.95 -25.92 21.79
N ARG A 690 7.08 -26.13 21.12
CA ARG A 690 7.95 -27.31 21.33
C ARG A 690 8.55 -27.34 22.73
N TYR A 691 8.88 -26.18 23.32
CA TYR A 691 9.32 -26.11 24.72
C TYR A 691 8.18 -26.52 25.67
N VAL A 692 6.99 -25.95 25.52
CA VAL A 692 5.81 -26.29 26.35
C VAL A 692 5.49 -27.78 26.26
N GLN A 693 5.40 -28.33 25.05
CA GLN A 693 5.14 -29.76 24.82
C GLN A 693 6.19 -30.70 25.42
N ALA A 694 7.45 -30.25 25.54
CA ALA A 694 8.54 -31.02 26.13
C ALA A 694 8.60 -30.95 27.67
N TYR A 695 7.94 -29.95 28.28
CA TYR A 695 7.88 -29.73 29.73
C TYR A 695 6.50 -30.06 30.36
N SER A 696 5.51 -30.36 29.51
CA SER A 696 4.19 -30.89 29.91
C SER A 696 4.16 -32.43 29.98
N ARG A 697 5.33 -33.08 29.97
CA ARG A 697 5.54 -34.53 30.10
C ARG A 697 6.49 -34.77 31.28
#